data_AF-A0A1H8QT59-F1
#
_entry.id   AF-A0A1H8QT59-F1
#
_cell.length_a   1.000
_cell.length_b   1.000
_cell.length_c   1.000
_cell.angle_alpha   90.00
_cell.angle_beta   90.00
_cell.angle_gamma   90.00
#
_symmetry.space_group_name_H-M   'P 1'
#
loop_
_entity.id
_entity.type
_entity.pdbx_description
1 polymer ?
#
loop_
_entity_poly.entity_id
_entity_poly.type
_entity_poly.pdbx_seq_one_letter_code
_entity_poly.pdbx_strand_id
1 'polypeptide(L)'
;MSAMNGRRWLVEMLKGLALLAGMLASGAHAAPPVLDIASEPLTAACRVASPPAGAAEFDGASLLRVAPPPATAGAGELFQASINTADWGGHFSRYILSPGGAGSSFTPTAMWDAGALLTGDGARPPSPDPAARKIFTAIVEPNGALAMIPFEWSALSAEQRQKLDQAPPPATGADAFGEQRLAFLRGDRTQEGKLFRTRSSVLGDSINGTPVYAGPAPGAASRTRPDVIYVGANDGMLHAFNAADGSELFAYVPNAVMEKLNRLPGPDYVHQAYVDGPAGVGEAVISGRDKTILVSGMGGGAQGVFALDVTDPLRFADGGVLWEFTDRDDTLMGNVTTRPQIAKLRTRTVAGVPIYQHFAVVASGLNTYAPDGNASPTGKGALFLLALDKPRGAAWLLNANYYRLTTPIADAASANALSAPVLVTDRTGSLRYGYAGDLQGNLWRFDFGGGAPWAGAVGPGVGGAPLFVARDDSGTRQPITQQPLLAYAEGGGYLVLFGTGKLLEKADRTSAGFSPQSYYAIRDSLLDPAEVVTSRSQLTQRVLLDNGGTAPFSLSGAKMEFDSKGWYVDFLQAERTGERSIDRGVLAGGEVFFNTLLPASDPCDKARGRTYALNVLTGLAKDSAVARLPTPPSTEQPIVGQVSDDYRAMPSLLPIASSQTPRDPTGRTYLLKELAVANVSPHGSVVLGRVKVAQRAGRLSWREVGNWRQLHEAVK
;
A
#
# COMPACT_ATOMS: atom_id res chain seq x y z
N MET A 1 -40.62 -1.60 -66.17
CA MET A 1 -39.88 -0.46 -65.58
C MET A 1 -40.19 -0.18 -64.10
N SER A 2 -40.78 -1.10 -63.33
CA SER A 2 -41.07 -0.87 -61.89
C SER A 2 -40.12 -1.58 -60.90
N ALA A 3 -39.35 -2.58 -61.36
CA ALA A 3 -38.49 -3.38 -60.47
C ALA A 3 -37.06 -2.83 -60.27
N MET A 4 -36.57 -1.92 -61.12
CA MET A 4 -35.19 -1.40 -61.03
C MET A 4 -35.04 -0.19 -60.09
N ASN A 5 -36.13 0.53 -59.77
CA ASN A 5 -36.07 1.65 -58.83
C ASN A 5 -36.10 1.22 -57.35
N GLY A 6 -36.75 0.10 -57.02
CA GLY A 6 -36.81 -0.39 -55.63
C GLY A 6 -35.46 -0.87 -55.09
N ARG A 7 -34.63 -1.52 -55.92
CA ARG A 7 -33.29 -1.98 -55.51
C ARG A 7 -32.31 -0.83 -55.28
N ARG A 8 -32.44 0.26 -56.04
CA ARG A 8 -31.56 1.43 -55.91
C ARG A 8 -31.89 2.24 -54.64
N TRP A 9 -33.17 2.30 -54.27
CA TRP A 9 -33.63 2.91 -53.02
C TRP A 9 -33.21 2.11 -51.78
N LEU A 10 -33.28 0.77 -51.85
CA LEU A 10 -32.86 -0.10 -50.74
C LEU A 10 -31.35 -0.01 -50.44
N VAL A 11 -30.52 0.11 -51.50
CA VAL A 11 -29.06 0.22 -51.37
C VAL A 11 -28.63 1.57 -50.81
N GLU A 12 -29.29 2.66 -51.19
CA GLU A 12 -29.03 3.99 -50.62
C GLU A 12 -29.50 4.10 -49.17
N MET A 13 -30.61 3.43 -48.81
CA MET A 13 -31.10 3.37 -47.42
C MET A 13 -30.18 2.52 -46.52
N LEU A 14 -29.62 1.41 -47.04
CA LEU A 14 -28.60 0.59 -46.35
C LEU A 14 -27.27 1.34 -46.18
N LYS A 15 -26.86 2.16 -47.16
CA LYS A 15 -25.69 3.03 -47.01
C LYS A 15 -25.93 4.15 -45.99
N GLY A 16 -27.13 4.74 -45.97
CA GLY A 16 -27.55 5.71 -44.96
C GLY A 16 -27.57 5.13 -43.54
N LEU A 17 -28.05 3.89 -43.38
CA LEU A 17 -28.01 3.17 -42.09
C LEU A 17 -26.58 2.78 -41.69
N ALA A 18 -25.71 2.44 -42.62
CA ALA A 18 -24.30 2.15 -42.34
C ALA A 18 -23.49 3.42 -41.98
N LEU A 19 -23.82 4.57 -42.58
CA LEU A 19 -23.26 5.88 -42.20
C LEU A 19 -23.80 6.37 -40.85
N LEU A 20 -25.09 6.14 -40.53
CA LEU A 20 -25.62 6.40 -39.19
C LEU A 20 -25.06 5.43 -38.14
N ALA A 21 -24.82 4.16 -38.47
CA ALA A 21 -24.18 3.20 -37.58
C ALA A 21 -22.69 3.54 -37.35
N GLY A 22 -22.01 4.08 -38.36
CA GLY A 22 -20.64 4.61 -38.23
C GLY A 22 -20.56 5.89 -37.38
N MET A 23 -21.58 6.75 -37.42
CA MET A 23 -21.66 7.96 -36.57
C MET A 23 -22.20 7.68 -35.16
N LEU A 24 -22.97 6.60 -34.95
CA LEU A 24 -23.38 6.13 -33.62
C LEU A 24 -22.30 5.27 -32.92
N ALA A 25 -21.30 4.79 -33.66
CA ALA A 25 -20.14 4.07 -33.12
C ALA A 25 -18.95 4.98 -32.76
N SER A 26 -19.07 6.29 -32.99
CA SER A 26 -18.14 7.31 -32.46
C SER A 26 -18.74 8.06 -31.28
N GLY A 27 -19.42 7.34 -30.38
CA GLY A 27 -19.62 7.85 -29.03
C GLY A 27 -18.25 7.96 -28.39
N ALA A 28 -17.74 9.18 -28.25
CA ALA A 28 -16.57 9.43 -27.41
C ALA A 28 -16.90 8.86 -26.03
N HIS A 29 -16.37 7.68 -25.70
CA HIS A 29 -16.49 7.16 -24.34
C HIS A 29 -15.77 8.16 -23.46
N ALA A 30 -16.53 8.89 -22.64
CA ALA A 30 -15.97 9.78 -21.63
C ALA A 30 -15.05 8.93 -20.75
N ALA A 31 -13.81 9.39 -20.58
CA ALA A 31 -12.90 8.77 -19.63
C ALA A 31 -13.53 8.82 -18.22
N PRO A 32 -13.16 7.88 -17.32
CA PRO A 32 -13.63 7.93 -15.94
C PRO A 32 -13.36 9.28 -15.25
N PRO A 33 -14.12 9.65 -14.22
CA PRO A 33 -13.94 10.91 -13.50
C PRO A 33 -12.60 10.92 -12.73
N VAL A 34 -11.86 12.04 -12.82
CA VAL A 34 -10.59 12.25 -12.11
C VAL A 34 -10.89 12.45 -10.63
N LEU A 35 -10.21 11.68 -9.78
CA LEU A 35 -10.34 11.77 -8.34
C LEU A 35 -9.48 12.91 -7.80
N ASP A 36 -10.04 13.74 -6.92
CA ASP A 36 -9.30 14.76 -6.18
C ASP A 36 -8.59 14.12 -4.98
N ILE A 37 -7.44 13.48 -5.27
CA ILE A 37 -6.65 12.76 -4.27
C ILE A 37 -6.28 13.74 -3.16
N ALA A 38 -6.80 13.47 -1.96
CA ALA A 38 -6.58 14.36 -0.83
C ALA A 38 -5.10 14.42 -0.49
N SER A 39 -4.55 15.63 -0.52
CA SER A 39 -3.21 15.89 0.00
C SER A 39 -3.20 15.97 1.52
N GLU A 40 -4.34 16.20 2.18
CA GLU A 40 -4.44 16.37 3.64
C GLU A 40 -4.89 15.06 4.33
N PRO A 41 -4.57 14.85 5.62
CA PRO A 41 -4.96 13.63 6.34
C PRO A 41 -6.50 13.52 6.47
N LEU A 42 -7.09 12.58 5.73
CA LEU A 42 -8.55 12.37 5.70
C LEU A 42 -9.15 11.78 6.99
N THR A 43 -8.32 11.27 7.90
CA THR A 43 -8.77 10.71 9.18
C THR A 43 -8.71 11.74 10.32
N ALA A 44 -8.04 12.87 10.08
CA ALA A 44 -7.86 13.94 11.06
C ALA A 44 -9.05 14.90 11.09
N ALA A 45 -9.19 15.63 12.20
CA ALA A 45 -10.12 16.75 12.29
C ALA A 45 -9.71 17.89 11.33
N CYS A 46 -10.66 18.69 10.85
CA CYS A 46 -10.36 19.88 10.07
C CYS A 46 -9.53 20.88 10.90
N ARG A 47 -8.77 21.72 10.19
CA ARG A 47 -8.03 22.83 10.79
C ARG A 47 -8.99 23.80 11.49
N VAL A 48 -8.80 24.03 12.78
CA VAL A 48 -9.44 25.13 13.52
C VAL A 48 -8.56 26.38 13.37
N ALA A 49 -9.15 27.55 13.15
CA ALA A 49 -8.41 28.80 12.90
C ALA A 49 -7.53 29.26 14.10
N SER A 50 -7.68 28.66 15.28
CA SER A 50 -6.84 28.89 16.46
C SER A 50 -6.82 27.61 17.31
N PRO A 51 -6.00 26.62 16.96
CA PRO A 51 -5.86 25.42 17.79
C PRO A 51 -5.19 25.82 19.11
N PRO A 52 -5.64 25.31 20.28
CA PRO A 52 -4.85 25.42 21.51
C PRO A 52 -3.44 24.85 21.28
N ALA A 53 -2.44 25.31 22.03
CA ALA A 53 -1.06 24.84 21.89
C ALA A 53 -1.01 23.30 21.92
N GLY A 54 -0.53 22.68 20.83
CA GLY A 54 -0.50 21.23 20.62
C GLY A 54 -1.63 20.65 19.74
N ALA A 55 -2.69 21.38 19.42
CA ALA A 55 -3.82 20.88 18.61
C ALA A 55 -3.63 21.01 17.08
N ALA A 56 -2.43 21.35 16.62
CA ALA A 56 -2.06 21.33 15.20
C ALA A 56 -1.28 20.07 14.79
N GLU A 57 -0.93 19.19 15.74
CA GLU A 57 -0.09 18.01 15.52
C GLU A 57 -0.92 16.73 15.33
N PHE A 58 -0.65 15.97 14.26
CA PHE A 58 -1.34 14.73 13.95
C PHE A 58 -0.36 13.58 13.68
N ASP A 59 -0.76 12.36 14.05
CA ASP A 59 -0.06 11.15 13.65
C ASP A 59 -0.25 10.90 12.15
N GLY A 60 0.87 10.78 11.42
CA GLY A 60 0.91 10.38 10.02
C GLY A 60 1.19 8.88 9.85
N ALA A 61 1.94 8.55 8.80
CA ALA A 61 2.32 7.18 8.49
C ALA A 61 3.19 6.53 9.58
N SER A 62 3.05 5.21 9.78
CA SER A 62 3.78 4.49 10.82
C SER A 62 4.25 3.09 10.40
N LEU A 63 5.25 2.58 11.11
CA LEU A 63 5.74 1.21 11.02
C LEU A 63 5.99 0.68 12.43
N LEU A 64 5.26 -0.37 12.79
CA LEU A 64 5.52 -1.15 14.00
C LEU A 64 6.40 -2.35 13.67
N ARG A 65 7.53 -2.47 14.37
CA ARG A 65 8.38 -3.67 14.37
C ARG A 65 8.23 -4.39 15.69
N VAL A 66 7.76 -5.62 15.64
CA VAL A 66 7.52 -6.44 16.84
C VAL A 66 8.78 -7.23 17.18
N ALA A 67 9.17 -7.26 18.46
CA ALA A 67 10.36 -8.00 18.90
C ALA A 67 10.12 -9.53 18.85
N PRO A 68 11.11 -10.34 18.42
CA PRO A 68 11.00 -11.79 18.51
C PRO A 68 11.07 -12.26 19.99
N PRO A 69 10.26 -13.25 20.41
CA PRO A 69 10.35 -13.79 21.77
C PRO A 69 11.64 -14.59 22.03
N PRO A 70 12.19 -14.61 23.26
CA PRO A 70 11.74 -13.88 24.45
C PRO A 70 12.26 -12.43 24.41
N ALA A 71 11.32 -11.48 24.46
CA ALA A 71 11.62 -10.07 24.32
C ALA A 71 12.09 -9.48 25.66
N THR A 72 13.38 -9.59 25.97
CA THR A 72 13.97 -9.09 27.24
C THR A 72 14.24 -7.58 27.24
N ALA A 73 14.07 -6.88 26.11
CA ALA A 73 14.43 -5.46 25.92
C ALA A 73 13.28 -4.54 25.48
N GLY A 74 12.05 -5.05 25.37
CA GLY A 74 10.86 -4.31 24.90
C GLY A 74 9.99 -5.12 23.96
N ALA A 75 8.70 -4.80 23.84
CA ALA A 75 7.75 -5.54 23.00
C ALA A 75 7.93 -5.27 21.50
N GLY A 76 8.59 -4.17 21.15
CA GLY A 76 8.83 -3.75 19.77
C GLY A 76 9.29 -2.30 19.68
N GLU A 77 9.35 -1.80 18.46
CA GLU A 77 9.73 -0.43 18.09
C GLU A 77 8.66 0.16 17.19
N LEU A 78 8.24 1.40 17.47
CA LEU A 78 7.33 2.16 16.62
C LEU A 78 8.11 3.27 15.93
N PHE A 79 8.03 3.32 14.60
CA PHE A 79 8.46 4.47 13.81
C PHE A 79 7.21 5.21 13.37
N GLN A 80 7.15 6.52 13.62
CA GLN A 80 5.94 7.31 13.44
C GLN A 80 6.27 8.68 12.86
N ALA A 81 5.58 9.05 11.79
CA ALA A 81 5.53 10.42 11.31
C ALA A 81 4.54 11.24 12.16
N SER A 82 4.88 12.48 12.48
CA SER A 82 3.91 13.48 12.96
C SER A 82 3.95 14.73 12.10
N ILE A 83 2.82 15.44 12.09
CA ILE A 83 2.50 16.47 11.11
C ILE A 83 1.98 17.70 11.82
N ASN A 84 2.61 18.84 11.61
CA ASN A 84 2.10 20.13 12.02
C ASN A 84 1.26 20.75 10.90
N THR A 85 -0.05 20.75 11.04
CA THR A 85 -0.97 21.31 10.02
C THR A 85 -0.99 22.84 9.97
N ALA A 86 -0.31 23.53 10.90
CA ALA A 86 -0.21 24.99 10.85
C ALA A 86 0.67 25.45 9.69
N ASP A 87 1.76 24.73 9.45
CA ASP A 87 2.81 25.06 8.48
C ASP A 87 3.30 23.85 7.64
N TRP A 88 2.70 22.68 7.81
CA TRP A 88 3.06 21.43 7.13
C TRP A 88 4.51 20.99 7.38
N GLY A 89 5.03 21.32 8.57
CA GLY A 89 6.28 20.75 9.09
C GLY A 89 6.06 19.31 9.53
N GLY A 90 7.00 18.43 9.19
CA GLY A 90 6.97 17.02 9.56
C GLY A 90 8.04 16.64 10.57
N HIS A 91 7.73 15.64 11.37
CA HIS A 91 8.67 14.95 12.25
C HIS A 91 8.60 13.46 11.98
N PHE A 92 9.69 12.77 12.24
CA PHE A 92 9.74 11.31 12.12
C PHE A 92 10.53 10.75 13.28
N SER A 93 9.84 10.00 14.15
CA SER A 93 10.37 9.60 15.44
C SER A 93 10.37 8.09 15.62
N ARG A 94 11.39 7.58 16.32
CA ARG A 94 11.44 6.19 16.80
C ARG A 94 11.09 6.13 18.28
N TYR A 95 10.26 5.16 18.64
CA TYR A 95 9.87 4.85 20.01
C TYR A 95 10.19 3.40 20.33
N ILE A 96 10.72 3.14 21.53
CA ILE A 96 10.77 1.78 22.09
C ILE A 96 9.48 1.53 22.87
N LEU A 97 8.82 0.40 22.59
CA LEU A 97 7.60 0.01 23.27
C LEU A 97 7.91 -0.89 24.46
N SER A 98 7.74 -0.37 25.66
CA SER A 98 7.92 -1.13 26.90
C SER A 98 6.58 -1.71 27.35
N PRO A 99 6.46 -3.03 27.61
CA PRO A 99 5.23 -3.61 28.12
C PRO A 99 4.98 -3.16 29.56
N GLY A 100 3.76 -2.71 29.85
CA GLY A 100 3.23 -2.57 31.20
C GLY A 100 2.90 -3.92 31.82
N GLY A 101 2.49 -3.92 33.10
CA GLY A 101 2.20 -5.13 33.87
C GLY A 101 1.34 -6.15 33.10
N ALA A 102 1.81 -7.40 33.00
CA ALA A 102 1.15 -8.49 32.27
C ALA A 102 0.69 -8.16 30.83
N GLY A 103 1.31 -7.17 30.15
CA GLY A 103 0.96 -6.75 28.79
C GLY A 103 -0.38 -6.02 28.68
N SER A 104 -0.87 -5.38 29.75
CA SER A 104 -2.12 -4.61 29.74
C SER A 104 -2.00 -3.25 29.02
N SER A 105 -0.79 -2.77 28.82
CA SER A 105 -0.47 -1.55 28.08
C SER A 105 0.95 -1.64 27.53
N PHE A 106 1.29 -0.74 26.60
CA PHE A 106 2.62 -0.56 26.05
C PHE A 106 2.93 0.94 26.07
N THR A 107 4.02 1.31 26.75
CA THR A 107 4.45 2.70 26.89
C THR A 107 5.53 3.01 25.85
N PRO A 108 5.27 3.95 24.91
CA PRO A 108 6.27 4.41 23.96
C PRO A 108 7.29 5.31 24.67
N THR A 109 8.58 5.09 24.40
CA THR A 109 9.67 5.98 24.84
C THR A 109 10.40 6.50 23.60
N ALA A 110 10.35 7.82 23.37
CA ALA A 110 11.00 8.45 22.23
C ALA A 110 12.54 8.30 22.33
N MET A 111 13.16 7.89 21.23
CA MET A 111 14.61 7.67 21.13
C MET A 111 15.31 8.77 20.34
N TRP A 112 14.71 9.15 19.21
CA TRP A 112 15.19 10.20 18.32
C TRP A 112 14.03 10.74 17.48
N ASP A 113 14.23 11.95 16.94
CA ASP A 113 13.34 12.62 16.01
C ASP A 113 14.17 13.22 14.87
N ALA A 114 13.98 12.71 13.66
CA ALA A 114 14.71 13.14 12.46
C ALA A 114 14.37 14.57 12.04
N GLY A 115 13.13 15.02 12.25
CA GLY A 115 12.73 16.41 11.96
C GLY A 115 13.48 17.39 12.87
N ALA A 116 13.58 17.07 14.16
CA ALA A 116 14.36 17.84 15.12
C ALA A 116 15.86 17.85 14.78
N LEU A 117 16.44 16.71 14.37
CA LEU A 117 17.85 16.62 13.96
C LEU A 117 18.15 17.46 12.72
N LEU A 118 17.31 17.38 11.69
CA LEU A 118 17.48 18.14 10.44
C LEU A 118 17.25 19.64 10.62
N THR A 119 16.37 20.02 11.55
CA THR A 119 16.02 21.43 11.79
C THR A 119 17.04 22.12 12.70
N GLY A 120 17.54 21.40 13.71
CA GLY A 120 18.29 22.01 14.80
C GLY A 120 17.43 22.96 15.66
N ASP A 121 18.08 23.55 16.67
CA ASP A 121 17.51 24.57 17.53
C ASP A 121 18.62 25.56 17.97
N GLY A 122 18.29 26.51 18.86
CA GLY A 122 19.27 27.49 19.36
C GLY A 122 20.43 26.89 20.15
N ALA A 123 20.35 25.62 20.58
CA ALA A 123 21.37 24.89 21.32
C ALA A 123 22.07 23.80 20.49
N ARG A 124 21.44 23.31 19.42
CA ARG A 124 21.95 22.23 18.57
C ARG A 124 21.87 22.63 17.09
N PRO A 125 22.99 22.72 16.37
CA PRO A 125 22.93 22.98 14.94
C PRO A 125 22.22 21.85 14.19
N PRO A 126 21.67 22.11 12.99
CA PRO A 126 21.12 21.08 12.13
C PRO A 126 22.19 20.03 11.82
N SER A 127 21.80 18.75 11.82
CA SER A 127 22.70 17.62 11.59
C SER A 127 22.10 16.63 10.57
N PRO A 128 22.69 16.53 9.37
CA PRO A 128 23.82 17.32 8.86
C PRO A 128 23.42 18.77 8.54
N ASP A 129 24.41 19.65 8.39
CA ASP A 129 24.22 21.00 7.85
C ASP A 129 23.54 20.94 6.46
N PRO A 130 22.64 21.88 6.10
CA PRO A 130 21.94 21.87 4.80
C PRO A 130 22.86 21.74 3.58
N ALA A 131 24.06 22.35 3.61
CA ALA A 131 25.02 22.23 2.52
C ALA A 131 25.66 20.83 2.47
N ALA A 132 25.82 20.17 3.62
CA ALA A 132 26.41 18.84 3.74
C ALA A 132 25.41 17.69 3.51
N ARG A 133 24.11 17.97 3.39
CA ARG A 133 23.08 16.95 3.09
C ARG A 133 23.34 16.27 1.74
N LYS A 134 23.30 14.94 1.76
CA LYS A 134 23.47 14.08 0.58
C LYS A 134 22.13 13.86 -0.12
N ILE A 135 21.68 14.87 -0.86
CA ILE A 135 20.43 14.84 -1.60
C ILE A 135 20.73 14.62 -3.07
N PHE A 136 20.04 13.67 -3.69
CA PHE A 136 20.21 13.31 -5.09
C PHE A 136 18.91 13.46 -5.86
N THR A 137 19.03 13.68 -7.16
CA THR A 137 17.92 13.63 -8.12
C THR A 137 18.41 12.94 -9.39
N ALA A 138 17.60 13.02 -10.45
CA ALA A 138 17.93 12.47 -11.73
C ALA A 138 17.56 13.43 -12.87
N ILE A 139 18.35 13.41 -13.94
CA ILE A 139 17.94 13.91 -15.25
C ILE A 139 17.33 12.71 -15.98
N VAL A 140 16.06 12.83 -16.38
CA VAL A 140 15.32 11.75 -17.04
C VAL A 140 14.92 12.18 -18.45
N GLU A 141 15.60 11.62 -19.44
CA GLU A 141 15.35 11.85 -20.86
C GLU A 141 13.95 11.38 -21.26
N PRO A 142 13.34 11.94 -22.33
CA PRO A 142 12.01 11.55 -22.79
C PRO A 142 11.80 10.06 -23.04
N ASN A 143 12.87 9.33 -23.36
CA ASN A 143 12.83 7.88 -23.61
C ASN A 143 12.95 7.03 -22.31
N GLY A 144 13.08 7.65 -21.15
CA GLY A 144 13.27 6.97 -19.86
C GLY A 144 14.71 6.61 -19.52
N ALA A 145 15.69 7.06 -20.32
CA ALA A 145 17.09 7.01 -19.92
C ALA A 145 17.35 7.99 -18.77
N LEU A 146 18.14 7.56 -17.79
CA LEU A 146 18.33 8.29 -16.54
C LEU A 146 19.81 8.52 -16.23
N ALA A 147 20.15 9.74 -15.81
CA ALA A 147 21.42 10.09 -15.19
C ALA A 147 21.18 10.59 -13.76
N MET A 148 21.75 9.91 -12.77
CA MET A 148 21.73 10.34 -11.38
C MET A 148 22.68 11.52 -11.18
N ILE A 149 22.23 12.54 -10.46
CA ILE A 149 23.00 13.76 -10.17
C ILE A 149 22.78 14.20 -8.71
N PRO A 150 23.72 14.96 -8.09
CA PRO A 150 23.43 15.63 -6.83
C PRO A 150 22.32 16.68 -7.04
N PHE A 151 21.48 16.88 -6.02
CA PHE A 151 20.44 17.92 -6.03
C PHE A 151 21.05 19.28 -5.67
N GLU A 152 21.88 19.79 -6.58
CA GLU A 152 22.62 21.04 -6.47
C GLU A 152 22.42 21.87 -7.73
N TRP A 153 22.32 23.19 -7.58
CA TRP A 153 21.94 24.10 -8.66
C TRP A 153 22.82 23.97 -9.93
N SER A 154 24.13 23.81 -9.75
CA SER A 154 25.11 23.66 -10.81
C SER A 154 25.00 22.31 -11.55
N ALA A 155 24.43 21.29 -10.92
CA ALA A 155 24.30 19.94 -11.48
C ALA A 155 22.96 19.71 -12.20
N LEU A 156 21.93 20.51 -11.91
CA LEU A 156 20.63 20.41 -12.54
C LEU A 156 20.69 20.66 -14.05
N SER A 157 19.75 20.08 -14.81
CA SER A 157 19.55 20.43 -16.22
C SER A 157 19.02 21.87 -16.37
N ALA A 158 19.07 22.41 -17.60
CA ALA A 158 18.49 23.73 -17.87
C ALA A 158 16.98 23.77 -17.61
N GLU A 159 16.28 22.70 -17.96
CA GLU A 159 14.83 22.53 -17.77
C GLU A 159 14.48 22.43 -16.28
N GLN A 160 15.29 21.71 -15.50
CA GLN A 160 15.09 21.61 -14.05
C GLN A 160 15.31 22.96 -13.34
N ARG A 161 16.37 23.70 -13.71
CA ARG A 161 16.57 25.07 -13.22
C ARG A 161 15.40 25.97 -13.59
N GLN A 162 14.93 25.90 -14.83
CA GLN A 162 13.79 26.70 -15.28
C GLN A 162 12.53 26.39 -14.46
N LYS A 163 12.25 25.12 -14.13
CA LYS A 163 11.11 24.74 -13.28
C LYS A 163 11.20 25.36 -11.88
N LEU A 164 12.38 25.38 -11.28
CA LEU A 164 12.60 25.99 -9.97
C LEU A 164 12.61 27.52 -10.02
N ASP A 165 12.99 28.12 -11.15
CA ASP A 165 12.95 29.58 -11.34
C ASP A 165 11.54 30.14 -11.55
N GLN A 166 10.52 29.28 -11.75
CA GLN A 166 9.14 29.73 -11.85
C GLN A 166 8.63 30.24 -10.50
N ALA A 167 8.04 31.43 -10.50
CA ALA A 167 7.35 31.96 -9.34
C ALA A 167 6.18 31.03 -8.95
N PRO A 168 5.94 30.79 -7.66
CA PRO A 168 4.81 29.99 -7.22
C PRO A 168 3.48 30.69 -7.55
N PRO A 169 2.40 29.94 -7.85
CA PRO A 169 1.07 30.53 -8.01
C PRO A 169 0.68 31.40 -6.81
N PRO A 170 -0.07 32.50 -7.01
CA PRO A 170 -0.74 32.90 -8.25
C PRO A 170 0.14 33.68 -9.24
N ALA A 171 1.42 33.94 -8.91
CA ALA A 171 2.32 34.60 -9.85
C ALA A 171 2.58 33.71 -11.08
N THR A 172 2.85 34.35 -12.21
CA THR A 172 3.16 33.67 -13.48
C THR A 172 4.52 34.15 -14.00
N GLY A 173 5.30 33.22 -14.55
CA GLY A 173 6.63 33.50 -15.10
C GLY A 173 7.80 33.23 -14.14
N ALA A 174 9.02 33.49 -14.60
CA ALA A 174 10.24 33.28 -13.83
C ALA A 174 10.58 34.51 -12.99
N ASP A 175 11.13 34.29 -11.79
CA ASP A 175 11.59 35.36 -10.88
C ASP A 175 13.06 35.27 -10.48
N ALA A 176 13.79 34.31 -11.07
CA ALA A 176 15.21 34.08 -10.86
C ALA A 176 15.61 33.74 -9.41
N PHE A 177 14.67 33.22 -8.60
CA PHE A 177 14.95 32.74 -7.24
C PHE A 177 15.18 31.23 -7.16
N GLY A 178 15.40 30.52 -8.27
CA GLY A 178 15.52 29.07 -8.30
C GLY A 178 16.66 28.51 -7.47
N GLU A 179 17.81 29.18 -7.43
CA GLU A 179 18.94 28.74 -6.58
C GLU A 179 18.62 28.87 -5.08
N GLN A 180 17.99 29.98 -4.68
CA GLN A 180 17.53 30.17 -3.30
C GLN A 180 16.42 29.18 -2.94
N ARG A 181 15.51 28.86 -3.88
CA ARG A 181 14.48 27.83 -3.67
C ARG A 181 15.12 26.46 -3.48
N LEU A 182 16.11 26.11 -4.30
CA LEU A 182 16.84 24.86 -4.13
C LEU A 182 17.53 24.81 -2.76
N ALA A 183 18.16 25.91 -2.33
CA ALA A 183 18.75 25.99 -0.99
C ALA A 183 17.68 25.78 0.11
N PHE A 184 16.50 26.38 -0.01
CA PHE A 184 15.39 26.16 0.92
C PHE A 184 14.93 24.69 0.98
N LEU A 185 14.79 24.05 -0.19
CA LEU A 185 14.44 22.63 -0.30
C LEU A 185 15.51 21.75 0.35
N ARG A 186 16.79 22.12 0.22
CA ARG A 186 17.89 21.46 0.93
C ARG A 186 17.91 21.74 2.43
N GLY A 187 17.09 22.66 2.94
CA GLY A 187 16.97 22.95 4.36
C GLY A 187 17.64 24.26 4.81
N ASP A 188 18.13 25.09 3.89
CA ASP A 188 18.57 26.44 4.22
C ASP A 188 17.38 27.29 4.69
N ARG A 189 17.58 28.01 5.79
CA ARG A 189 16.52 28.81 6.43
C ARG A 189 16.76 30.32 6.35
N THR A 190 17.79 30.77 5.65
CA THR A 190 18.24 32.19 5.65
C THR A 190 17.23 33.15 4.99
N GLN A 191 16.37 32.61 4.14
CA GLN A 191 15.32 33.32 3.40
C GLN A 191 13.90 33.14 3.98
N GLU A 192 13.75 32.38 5.07
CA GLU A 192 12.46 32.22 5.75
C GLU A 192 11.98 33.55 6.35
N GLY A 193 10.70 33.88 6.15
CA GLY A 193 10.11 35.16 6.55
C GLY A 193 10.52 36.35 5.68
N LYS A 194 11.30 36.11 4.63
CA LYS A 194 11.67 37.10 3.60
C LYS A 194 11.07 36.68 2.26
N LEU A 195 11.74 35.79 1.54
CA LEU A 195 11.31 35.27 0.24
C LEU A 195 10.40 34.06 0.38
N PHE A 196 10.61 33.26 1.43
CA PHE A 196 9.96 31.97 1.61
C PHE A 196 9.20 31.88 2.93
N ARG A 197 8.24 30.96 2.99
CA ARG A 197 7.48 30.65 4.20
C ARG A 197 8.40 30.22 5.36
N THR A 198 7.97 30.49 6.58
CA THR A 198 8.61 29.95 7.78
C THR A 198 8.18 28.50 8.01
N ARG A 199 9.09 27.68 8.56
CA ARG A 199 8.83 26.28 8.89
C ARG A 199 9.20 25.96 10.34
N SER A 200 8.38 25.16 11.02
CA SER A 200 8.70 24.57 12.31
C SER A 200 9.69 23.41 12.19
N SER A 201 9.66 22.69 11.06
CA SER A 201 10.59 21.62 10.73
C SER A 201 11.07 21.71 9.27
N VAL A 202 12.35 21.40 9.04
CA VAL A 202 12.94 21.28 7.70
C VAL A 202 12.40 20.04 6.97
N LEU A 203 12.13 18.97 7.70
CA LEU A 203 11.52 17.75 7.16
C LEU A 203 10.05 18.02 6.82
N GLY A 204 9.63 17.61 5.63
CA GLY A 204 8.23 17.68 5.22
C GLY A 204 7.35 16.67 5.97
N ASP A 205 6.04 16.92 6.02
CA ASP A 205 5.08 15.98 6.58
C ASP A 205 5.00 14.66 5.77
N SER A 206 4.60 13.58 6.43
CA SER A 206 4.41 12.26 5.79
C SER A 206 3.05 11.69 6.18
N ILE A 207 2.08 11.84 5.28
CA ILE A 207 0.69 11.43 5.49
C ILE A 207 0.51 9.98 5.07
N ASN A 208 0.78 9.68 3.79
CA ASN A 208 0.57 8.36 3.19
C ASN A 208 1.89 7.62 2.91
N GLY A 209 3.03 8.32 2.99
CA GLY A 209 4.40 7.81 2.82
C GLY A 209 4.80 6.73 3.82
N THR A 210 4.21 5.53 3.72
CA THR A 210 4.39 4.44 4.68
C THR A 210 5.86 4.06 4.81
N PRO A 211 6.47 4.18 6.01
CA PRO A 211 7.87 3.91 6.20
C PRO A 211 8.20 2.42 6.01
N VAL A 212 9.40 2.15 5.48
CA VAL A 212 9.93 0.80 5.32
C VAL A 212 11.29 0.65 5.97
N TYR A 213 11.50 -0.48 6.65
CA TYR A 213 12.76 -0.84 7.28
C TYR A 213 13.55 -1.79 6.37
N ALA A 214 14.83 -1.50 6.17
CA ALA A 214 15.79 -2.39 5.55
C ALA A 214 16.99 -2.61 6.49
N GLY A 215 17.13 -3.83 7.00
CA GLY A 215 18.29 -4.26 7.78
C GLY A 215 19.02 -5.41 7.07
N PRO A 216 20.16 -5.89 7.57
CA PRO A 216 20.91 -7.01 6.99
C PRO A 216 20.01 -8.21 6.67
N ALA A 217 20.06 -8.71 5.43
CA ALA A 217 19.27 -9.87 5.05
C ALA A 217 19.74 -11.13 5.82
N PRO A 218 18.83 -11.93 6.42
CA PRO A 218 19.18 -13.16 7.11
C PRO A 218 19.90 -14.13 6.16
N GLY A 219 21.17 -14.43 6.44
CA GLY A 219 21.98 -15.35 5.63
C GLY A 219 22.75 -14.72 4.46
N ALA A 220 22.60 -13.41 4.19
CA ALA A 220 23.43 -12.70 3.23
C ALA A 220 24.80 -12.33 3.82
N ALA A 221 25.82 -12.22 2.95
CA ALA A 221 27.17 -11.78 3.34
C ALA A 221 27.24 -10.31 3.81
N SER A 222 26.19 -9.51 3.57
CA SER A 222 26.09 -8.11 3.97
C SER A 222 25.73 -7.95 5.46
N ARG A 223 26.56 -8.50 6.35
CA ARG A 223 26.43 -8.33 7.81
C ARG A 223 26.88 -6.94 8.30
N THR A 224 27.30 -6.05 7.39
CA THR A 224 27.88 -4.73 7.71
C THR A 224 27.00 -3.54 7.30
N ARG A 225 25.81 -3.78 6.70
CA ARG A 225 24.88 -2.70 6.35
C ARG A 225 24.20 -2.16 7.62
N PRO A 226 24.13 -0.83 7.85
CA PRO A 226 23.34 -0.28 8.95
C PRO A 226 21.85 -0.56 8.73
N ASP A 227 21.09 -0.62 9.81
CA ASP A 227 19.64 -0.63 9.73
C ASP A 227 19.14 0.74 9.26
N VAL A 228 18.31 0.77 8.21
CA VAL A 228 17.82 2.01 7.61
C VAL A 228 16.30 2.00 7.54
N ILE A 229 15.70 3.15 7.82
CA ILE A 229 14.29 3.43 7.56
C ILE A 229 14.20 4.39 6.37
N TYR A 230 13.32 4.06 5.43
CA TYR A 230 13.00 4.92 4.30
C TYR A 230 11.58 5.44 4.43
N VAL A 231 11.39 6.74 4.20
CA VAL A 231 10.09 7.41 4.31
C VAL A 231 9.97 8.48 3.22
N GLY A 232 8.84 8.50 2.52
CA GLY A 232 8.48 9.59 1.62
C GLY A 232 7.89 10.75 2.40
N ALA A 233 8.30 11.97 2.08
CA ALA A 233 7.84 13.20 2.69
C ALA A 233 7.41 14.26 1.66
N ASN A 234 6.50 15.13 2.09
CA ASN A 234 5.95 16.22 1.30
C ASN A 234 6.90 17.43 1.19
N ASP A 235 8.17 17.29 1.55
CA ASP A 235 9.25 18.17 1.09
C ASP A 235 9.79 17.79 -0.30
N GLY A 236 9.22 16.75 -0.91
CA GLY A 236 9.55 16.28 -2.24
C GLY A 236 10.57 15.15 -2.28
N MET A 237 10.87 14.54 -1.13
CA MET A 237 11.94 13.58 -1.00
C MET A 237 11.50 12.23 -0.44
N LEU A 238 12.19 11.18 -0.86
CA LEU A 238 12.33 9.98 -0.04
C LEU A 238 13.61 10.11 0.79
N HIS A 239 13.48 10.08 2.11
CA HIS A 239 14.60 10.12 3.04
C HIS A 239 15.04 8.72 3.45
N ALA A 240 16.34 8.56 3.70
CA ALA A 240 16.94 7.38 4.30
C ALA A 240 17.56 7.74 5.65
N PHE A 241 16.94 7.30 6.75
CA PHE A 241 17.42 7.54 8.11
C PHE A 241 18.04 6.28 8.70
N ASN A 242 19.17 6.44 9.38
CA ASN A 242 19.71 5.37 10.22
C ASN A 242 18.70 5.05 11.33
N ALA A 243 18.25 3.80 11.40
CA ALA A 243 17.22 3.37 12.34
C ALA A 243 17.67 3.51 13.81
N ALA A 244 18.98 3.45 14.07
CA ALA A 244 19.52 3.50 15.42
C ALA A 244 19.44 4.91 16.02
N ASP A 245 19.83 5.94 15.27
CA ASP A 245 20.05 7.30 15.78
C ASP A 245 19.27 8.41 15.04
N GLY A 246 18.56 8.08 13.96
CA GLY A 246 17.76 9.04 13.19
C GLY A 246 18.57 9.92 12.24
N SER A 247 19.88 9.73 12.11
CA SER A 247 20.71 10.52 11.19
C SER A 247 20.33 10.27 9.73
N GLU A 248 20.22 11.35 8.94
CA GLU A 248 19.95 11.27 7.50
C GLU A 248 21.20 10.77 6.75
N LEU A 249 21.08 9.61 6.09
CA LEU A 249 22.15 9.03 5.29
C LEU A 249 22.17 9.61 3.87
N PHE A 250 21.00 9.74 3.26
CA PHE A 250 20.77 10.42 1.99
C PHE A 250 19.28 10.73 1.82
N ALA A 251 18.94 11.53 0.81
CA ALA A 251 17.57 11.69 0.31
C ALA A 251 17.53 11.67 -1.22
N TYR A 252 16.38 11.31 -1.79
CA TYR A 252 16.15 11.28 -3.23
C TYR A 252 14.92 12.12 -3.62
N VAL A 253 15.10 13.04 -4.56
CA VAL A 253 14.05 13.85 -5.19
C VAL A 253 13.75 13.26 -6.58
N PRO A 254 12.58 12.66 -6.80
CA PRO A 254 12.21 12.18 -8.13
C PRO A 254 12.09 13.32 -9.15
N ASN A 255 12.52 13.11 -10.40
CA ASN A 255 12.43 14.15 -11.43
C ASN A 255 10.97 14.53 -11.73
N ALA A 256 10.06 13.57 -11.62
CA ALA A 256 8.63 13.78 -11.85
C ALA A 256 8.00 14.83 -10.92
N VAL A 257 8.52 15.02 -9.69
CA VAL A 257 7.97 16.03 -8.76
C VAL A 257 8.53 17.44 -8.97
N MET A 258 9.59 17.58 -9.77
CA MET A 258 10.32 18.85 -9.99
C MET A 258 9.41 19.99 -10.44
N GLU A 259 8.37 19.70 -11.22
CA GLU A 259 7.42 20.68 -11.74
C GLU A 259 6.60 21.39 -10.65
N LYS A 260 6.47 20.76 -9.47
CA LYS A 260 5.67 21.29 -8.36
C LYS A 260 6.54 21.90 -7.26
N LEU A 261 7.84 21.60 -7.22
CA LEU A 261 8.73 21.96 -6.09
C LEU A 261 8.88 23.47 -5.90
N ASN A 262 8.69 24.26 -6.95
CA ASN A 262 8.71 25.72 -6.84
C ASN A 262 7.62 26.29 -5.93
N ARG A 263 6.53 25.54 -5.70
CA ARG A 263 5.41 25.93 -4.84
C ARG A 263 5.71 25.76 -3.36
N LEU A 264 6.57 24.80 -3.00
CA LEU A 264 6.83 24.44 -1.61
C LEU A 264 7.38 25.60 -0.74
N PRO A 265 8.29 26.46 -1.24
CA PRO A 265 8.80 27.60 -0.46
C PRO A 265 7.83 28.79 -0.39
N GLY A 266 6.72 28.79 -1.14
CA GLY A 266 5.82 29.94 -1.28
C GLY A 266 5.26 30.42 0.07
N PRO A 267 5.24 31.75 0.35
CA PRO A 267 4.67 32.29 1.60
C PRO A 267 3.20 31.88 1.83
N ASP A 268 2.40 31.83 0.78
CA ASP A 268 0.99 31.41 0.79
C ASP A 268 0.82 29.93 0.42
N TYR A 269 1.75 29.06 0.84
CA TYR A 269 1.76 27.65 0.48
C TYR A 269 0.44 26.95 0.83
N VAL A 270 -0.21 26.39 -0.19
CA VAL A 270 -1.36 25.49 -0.06
C VAL A 270 -0.86 24.06 -0.15
N HIS A 271 -1.28 23.23 0.81
CA HIS A 271 -0.79 21.87 0.91
C HIS A 271 -1.09 21.05 -0.35
N GLN A 272 -0.06 20.37 -0.85
CA GLN A 272 -0.16 19.44 -1.97
C GLN A 272 0.82 18.30 -1.72
N ALA A 273 0.48 17.12 -2.22
CA ALA A 273 1.35 15.97 -2.14
C ALA A 273 2.58 16.14 -3.05
N TYR A 274 3.72 15.59 -2.63
CA TYR A 274 4.92 15.42 -3.45
C TYR A 274 5.37 13.95 -3.49
N VAL A 275 6.24 13.52 -2.57
CA VAL A 275 6.60 12.10 -2.44
C VAL A 275 5.82 11.52 -1.27
N ASP A 276 4.58 11.14 -1.57
CA ASP A 276 3.60 10.70 -0.55
C ASP A 276 3.13 9.25 -0.80
N GLY A 277 3.85 8.51 -1.65
CA GLY A 277 3.52 7.12 -1.94
C GLY A 277 4.16 6.13 -0.95
N PRO A 278 3.58 4.95 -0.74
CA PRO A 278 4.22 3.89 0.03
C PRO A 278 5.42 3.31 -0.70
N ALA A 279 6.44 2.92 0.07
CA ALA A 279 7.59 2.18 -0.42
C ALA A 279 7.49 0.67 -0.13
N GLY A 280 8.24 -0.11 -0.92
CA GLY A 280 8.50 -1.53 -0.70
C GLY A 280 10.00 -1.81 -0.84
N VAL A 281 10.52 -2.73 -0.03
CA VAL A 281 11.93 -3.15 -0.09
C VAL A 281 12.01 -4.67 -0.23
N GLY A 282 12.99 -5.16 -0.98
CA GLY A 282 13.19 -6.58 -1.21
C GLY A 282 14.56 -6.89 -1.80
N GLU A 283 14.97 -8.15 -1.69
CA GLU A 283 16.20 -8.64 -2.31
C GLU A 283 15.94 -9.04 -3.75
N ALA A 284 16.89 -8.73 -4.64
CA ALA A 284 16.85 -9.08 -6.05
C ALA A 284 18.24 -9.44 -6.55
N VAL A 285 18.29 -10.38 -7.50
CA VAL A 285 19.53 -10.66 -8.24
C VAL A 285 19.55 -9.77 -9.48
N ILE A 286 20.50 -8.83 -9.54
CA ILE A 286 20.72 -7.91 -10.66
C ILE A 286 22.16 -8.09 -11.15
N SER A 287 22.32 -8.40 -12.44
CA SER A 287 23.63 -8.67 -13.06
C SER A 287 24.46 -9.69 -12.27
N GLY A 288 23.82 -10.74 -11.75
CA GLY A 288 24.47 -11.82 -10.99
C GLY A 288 24.86 -11.47 -9.55
N ARG A 289 24.44 -10.31 -9.03
CA ARG A 289 24.71 -9.89 -7.64
C ARG A 289 23.42 -9.74 -6.86
N ASP A 290 23.44 -10.15 -5.60
CA ASP A 290 22.36 -9.85 -4.67
C ASP A 290 22.37 -8.36 -4.34
N LYS A 291 21.21 -7.75 -4.47
CA LYS A 291 20.96 -6.33 -4.26
C LYS A 291 19.71 -6.16 -3.42
N THR A 292 19.74 -5.20 -2.52
CA THR A 292 18.52 -4.76 -1.85
C THR A 292 17.97 -3.57 -2.59
N ILE A 293 16.76 -3.73 -3.11
CA ILE A 293 16.09 -2.73 -3.93
C ILE A 293 14.92 -2.16 -3.15
N LEU A 294 14.78 -0.84 -3.21
CA LEU A 294 13.61 -0.11 -2.77
C LEU A 294 12.85 0.37 -4.00
N VAL A 295 11.52 0.21 -4.00
CA VAL A 295 10.63 0.76 -5.01
C VAL A 295 9.56 1.57 -4.30
N SER A 296 9.33 2.81 -4.72
CA SER A 296 8.33 3.69 -4.12
C SER A 296 7.36 4.23 -5.15
N GLY A 297 6.10 4.29 -4.76
CA GLY A 297 5.12 5.15 -5.43
C GLY A 297 5.43 6.62 -5.18
N MET A 298 4.98 7.48 -6.09
CA MET A 298 4.98 8.94 -5.89
C MET A 298 3.70 9.44 -5.19
N GLY A 299 2.70 8.55 -4.98
CA GLY A 299 1.46 8.90 -4.28
C GLY A 299 0.66 9.97 -5.03
N GLY A 300 0.08 10.92 -4.30
CA GLY A 300 -0.69 12.02 -4.88
C GLY A 300 0.15 13.07 -5.61
N GLY A 301 1.48 13.11 -5.41
CA GLY A 301 2.29 14.21 -5.92
C GLY A 301 2.70 14.09 -7.39
N ALA A 302 2.86 12.87 -7.89
CA ALA A 302 3.07 12.61 -9.32
C ALA A 302 2.56 11.21 -9.71
N GLN A 303 2.35 10.99 -11.00
CA GLN A 303 2.01 9.68 -11.53
C GLN A 303 3.30 8.89 -11.76
N GLY A 304 3.39 7.68 -11.19
CA GLY A 304 4.55 6.82 -11.37
C GLY A 304 5.23 6.32 -10.10
N VAL A 305 6.35 5.67 -10.34
CA VAL A 305 7.21 5.00 -9.37
C VAL A 305 8.68 5.23 -9.68
N PHE A 306 9.53 5.05 -8.68
CA PHE A 306 10.98 5.02 -8.85
C PHE A 306 11.60 3.87 -8.08
N ALA A 307 12.75 3.38 -8.54
CA ALA A 307 13.48 2.29 -7.91
C ALA A 307 14.92 2.69 -7.57
N LEU A 308 15.36 2.30 -6.37
CA LEU A 308 16.66 2.61 -5.79
C LEU A 308 17.39 1.31 -5.39
N ASP A 309 18.67 1.21 -5.73
CA ASP A 309 19.61 0.27 -5.12
C ASP A 309 20.06 0.82 -3.77
N VAL A 310 19.59 0.18 -2.70
CA VAL A 310 19.88 0.52 -1.31
C VAL A 310 20.73 -0.56 -0.63
N THR A 311 21.51 -1.29 -1.42
CA THR A 311 22.42 -2.32 -0.92
C THR A 311 23.49 -1.71 0.00
N ASP A 312 24.02 -0.54 -0.37
CA ASP A 312 24.95 0.23 0.45
C ASP A 312 24.48 1.70 0.54
N PRO A 313 23.71 2.04 1.58
CA PRO A 313 23.17 3.40 1.75
C PRO A 313 24.24 4.45 2.01
N LEU A 314 25.44 4.07 2.48
CA LEU A 314 26.54 5.01 2.71
C LEU A 314 27.25 5.38 1.40
N ARG A 315 27.16 4.50 0.39
CA ARG A 315 27.70 4.68 -0.96
C ARG A 315 26.63 4.91 -2.01
N PHE A 316 25.46 5.45 -1.62
CA PHE A 316 24.35 5.69 -2.54
C PHE A 316 24.72 6.57 -3.74
N ALA A 317 25.71 7.47 -3.60
CA ALA A 317 26.24 8.29 -4.67
C ALA A 317 26.83 7.50 -5.85
N ASP A 318 27.23 6.23 -5.65
CA ASP A 318 27.84 5.35 -6.66
C ASP A 318 26.81 4.80 -7.67
N GLY A 319 25.71 5.53 -7.87
CA GLY A 319 24.58 5.09 -8.66
C GLY A 319 23.59 4.28 -7.84
N GLY A 320 22.93 4.91 -6.87
CA GLY A 320 21.81 4.32 -6.14
C GLY A 320 20.49 4.39 -6.89
N VAL A 321 20.29 5.31 -7.83
CA VAL A 321 19.01 5.42 -8.57
C VAL A 321 18.99 4.43 -9.73
N LEU A 322 18.04 3.51 -9.81
CA LEU A 322 17.96 2.56 -10.93
C LEU A 322 17.21 3.15 -12.12
N TRP A 323 15.99 3.64 -11.87
CA TRP A 323 15.10 4.20 -12.89
C TRP A 323 13.90 4.92 -12.25
N GLU A 324 13.24 5.74 -13.06
CA GLU A 324 11.88 6.24 -12.83
C GLU A 324 10.97 5.71 -13.96
N PHE A 325 9.69 5.49 -13.65
CA PHE A 325 8.68 5.08 -14.61
C PHE A 325 7.39 5.87 -14.36
N THR A 326 6.93 6.63 -15.35
CA THR A 326 5.72 7.47 -15.25
C THR A 326 4.73 7.20 -16.38
N ASP A 327 3.61 7.90 -16.34
CA ASP A 327 2.61 8.06 -17.41
C ASP A 327 3.20 8.41 -18.79
N ARG A 328 4.35 9.10 -18.83
CA ARG A 328 5.12 9.40 -20.05
C ARG A 328 5.67 8.13 -20.72
N ASP A 329 6.04 7.13 -19.92
CA ASP A 329 6.60 5.86 -20.40
C ASP A 329 5.48 4.86 -20.78
N ASP A 330 4.35 4.90 -20.07
CA ASP A 330 3.11 4.21 -20.40
C ASP A 330 1.90 4.93 -19.78
N THR A 331 0.94 5.34 -20.61
CA THR A 331 -0.24 6.13 -20.17
C THR A 331 -1.16 5.40 -19.20
N LEU A 332 -1.01 4.08 -19.01
CA LEU A 332 -1.71 3.34 -17.96
C LEU A 332 -1.07 3.45 -16.58
N MET A 333 0.04 4.17 -16.42
CA MET A 333 0.60 4.51 -15.11
C MET A 333 -0.10 5.75 -14.55
N GLY A 334 -0.46 5.70 -13.29
CA GLY A 334 -1.16 6.77 -12.57
C GLY A 334 -0.51 7.07 -11.22
N ASN A 335 -1.28 7.67 -10.31
CA ASN A 335 -0.85 7.94 -8.94
C ASN A 335 -0.80 6.64 -8.13
N VAL A 336 0.41 6.10 -7.94
CA VAL A 336 0.62 4.85 -7.18
C VAL A 336 0.59 5.13 -5.68
N THR A 337 -0.58 4.88 -5.07
CA THR A 337 -0.85 5.06 -3.64
C THR A 337 -0.83 3.76 -2.84
N THR A 338 -0.57 2.62 -3.49
CA THR A 338 -0.49 1.30 -2.84
C THR A 338 0.91 0.70 -3.01
N ARG A 339 1.30 -0.17 -2.09
CA ARG A 339 2.70 -0.64 -1.92
C ARG A 339 3.23 -1.40 -3.16
N PRO A 340 4.31 -0.91 -3.81
CA PRO A 340 5.08 -1.69 -4.77
C PRO A 340 5.74 -2.92 -4.14
N GLN A 341 5.92 -3.99 -4.90
CA GLN A 341 6.57 -5.22 -4.42
C GLN A 341 7.69 -5.67 -5.37
N ILE A 342 8.61 -6.49 -4.86
CA ILE A 342 9.68 -7.09 -5.67
C ILE A 342 9.41 -8.59 -5.78
N ALA A 343 9.50 -9.11 -7.00
CA ALA A 343 9.27 -10.53 -7.25
C ALA A 343 10.23 -11.09 -8.30
N LYS A 344 10.62 -12.35 -8.10
CA LYS A 344 11.30 -13.19 -9.09
C LYS A 344 10.26 -13.81 -10.00
N LEU A 345 10.39 -13.65 -11.32
CA LEU A 345 9.47 -14.23 -12.30
C LEU A 345 10.22 -15.08 -13.31
N ARG A 346 9.61 -16.19 -13.72
CA ARG A 346 10.08 -16.98 -14.86
C ARG A 346 9.72 -16.27 -16.17
N THR A 347 10.72 -15.81 -16.91
CA THR A 347 10.51 -15.10 -18.18
C THR A 347 10.41 -16.06 -19.36
N ARG A 348 11.23 -17.11 -19.39
CA ARG A 348 11.23 -18.11 -20.48
C ARG A 348 11.81 -19.43 -20.02
N THR A 349 11.70 -20.45 -20.87
CA THR A 349 12.38 -21.74 -20.71
C THR A 349 13.24 -21.99 -21.95
N VAL A 350 14.53 -22.28 -21.76
CA VAL A 350 15.48 -22.55 -22.85
C VAL A 350 16.05 -23.94 -22.63
N ALA A 351 15.90 -24.85 -23.59
CA ALA A 351 16.35 -26.24 -23.49
C ALA A 351 15.91 -26.94 -22.18
N GLY A 352 14.67 -26.69 -21.73
CA GLY A 352 14.12 -27.24 -20.49
C GLY A 352 14.55 -26.53 -19.21
N VAL A 353 15.45 -25.52 -19.29
CA VAL A 353 15.92 -24.75 -18.14
C VAL A 353 15.14 -23.44 -18.02
N PRO A 354 14.45 -23.19 -16.89
CA PRO A 354 13.76 -21.93 -16.66
C PRO A 354 14.75 -20.78 -16.44
N ILE A 355 14.49 -19.65 -17.10
CA ILE A 355 15.22 -18.40 -16.92
C ILE A 355 14.35 -17.45 -16.10
N TYR A 356 14.96 -16.85 -15.08
CA TYR A 356 14.29 -15.96 -14.14
C TYR A 356 14.89 -14.56 -14.18
N GLN A 357 14.06 -13.57 -13.86
CA GLN A 357 14.44 -12.17 -13.71
C GLN A 357 13.64 -11.56 -12.56
N HIS A 358 14.17 -10.51 -11.92
CA HIS A 358 13.48 -9.80 -10.85
C HIS A 358 12.82 -8.53 -11.39
N PHE A 359 11.58 -8.32 -10.97
CA PHE A 359 10.76 -7.18 -11.37
C PHE A 359 10.23 -6.45 -10.15
N ALA A 360 10.06 -5.13 -10.28
CA ALA A 360 9.09 -4.41 -9.48
C ALA A 360 7.69 -4.74 -10.02
N VAL A 361 6.82 -5.20 -9.14
CA VAL A 361 5.40 -5.49 -9.39
C VAL A 361 4.59 -4.31 -8.86
N VAL A 362 3.96 -3.56 -9.76
CA VAL A 362 3.35 -2.26 -9.49
C VAL A 362 1.94 -2.23 -10.08
N ALA A 363 0.93 -1.92 -9.26
CA ALA A 363 -0.40 -1.65 -9.78
C ALA A 363 -0.45 -0.23 -10.38
N SER A 364 -1.25 -0.02 -11.42
CA SER A 364 -1.34 1.23 -12.18
C SER A 364 -1.65 2.47 -11.33
N GLY A 365 -2.31 2.29 -10.18
CA GLY A 365 -2.71 3.41 -9.34
C GLY A 365 -3.92 4.17 -9.90
N LEU A 366 -4.13 5.38 -9.35
CA LEU A 366 -5.29 6.24 -9.58
C LEU A 366 -5.07 7.18 -10.78
N ASN A 367 -6.18 7.69 -11.34
CA ASN A 367 -6.16 8.83 -12.25
C ASN A 367 -5.32 8.68 -13.52
N THR A 368 -5.15 7.47 -14.07
CA THR A 368 -4.39 7.23 -15.33
C THR A 368 -4.94 8.01 -16.53
N TYR A 369 -6.05 8.72 -16.39
CA TYR A 369 -6.80 9.46 -17.40
C TYR A 369 -6.88 10.96 -17.05
N ALA A 370 -6.07 11.43 -16.09
CA ALA A 370 -5.92 12.84 -15.76
C ALA A 370 -5.42 13.62 -16.98
N PRO A 371 -5.97 14.82 -17.28
CA PRO A 371 -5.57 15.62 -18.45
C PRO A 371 -4.27 16.39 -18.19
N ASP A 372 -3.16 15.68 -17.99
CA ASP A 372 -1.82 16.21 -17.69
C ASP A 372 -0.85 16.17 -18.89
N GLY A 373 -1.31 15.66 -20.03
CA GLY A 373 -0.52 15.50 -21.25
C GLY A 373 -0.23 14.05 -21.63
N ASN A 374 -0.38 13.08 -20.71
CA ASN A 374 -0.19 11.66 -20.98
C ASN A 374 -1.41 10.80 -20.61
N ALA A 375 -2.61 11.39 -20.58
CA ALA A 375 -3.85 10.73 -20.23
C ALA A 375 -4.12 9.44 -21.04
N SER A 376 -4.41 8.33 -20.35
CA SER A 376 -4.99 7.14 -20.96
C SER A 376 -6.41 7.42 -21.47
N PRO A 377 -6.72 7.08 -22.73
CA PRO A 377 -8.07 7.26 -23.27
C PRO A 377 -9.08 6.21 -22.75
N THR A 378 -8.63 5.20 -22.00
CA THR A 378 -9.49 4.05 -21.64
C THR A 378 -9.76 3.89 -20.14
N GLY A 379 -8.96 4.52 -19.28
CA GLY A 379 -9.06 4.38 -17.82
C GLY A 379 -8.93 2.94 -17.28
N LYS A 380 -8.39 2.01 -18.08
CA LYS A 380 -8.14 0.63 -17.68
C LYS A 380 -7.11 0.55 -16.56
N GLY A 381 -7.24 -0.44 -15.68
CA GLY A 381 -6.19 -0.76 -14.73
C GLY A 381 -5.08 -1.57 -15.39
N ALA A 382 -3.91 -1.61 -14.77
CA ALA A 382 -2.82 -2.49 -15.19
C ALA A 382 -1.98 -2.95 -14.01
N LEU A 383 -1.44 -4.17 -14.11
CA LEU A 383 -0.33 -4.63 -13.30
C LEU A 383 0.95 -4.56 -14.13
N PHE A 384 1.87 -3.71 -13.73
CA PHE A 384 3.17 -3.52 -14.34
C PHE A 384 4.22 -4.45 -13.72
N LEU A 385 5.07 -5.00 -14.57
CA LEU A 385 6.29 -5.72 -14.21
C LEU A 385 7.46 -4.93 -14.79
N LEU A 386 8.13 -4.12 -13.96
CA LEU A 386 9.23 -3.25 -14.37
C LEU A 386 10.56 -3.92 -14.04
N ALA A 387 11.40 -4.19 -15.05
CA ALA A 387 12.64 -4.92 -14.84
C ALA A 387 13.61 -4.15 -13.94
N LEU A 388 14.09 -4.77 -12.87
CA LEU A 388 15.03 -4.14 -11.94
C LEU A 388 16.44 -3.98 -12.53
N ASP A 389 16.79 -4.81 -13.50
CA ASP A 389 18.07 -4.82 -14.20
C ASP A 389 18.08 -4.00 -15.50
N LYS A 390 17.01 -3.23 -15.78
CA LYS A 390 17.01 -2.27 -16.89
C LYS A 390 18.23 -1.35 -16.76
N PRO A 391 19.11 -1.26 -17.78
CA PRO A 391 20.21 -0.30 -17.76
C PRO A 391 19.69 1.14 -17.69
N ARG A 392 20.35 2.00 -16.91
CA ARG A 392 20.02 3.43 -16.79
C ARG A 392 19.95 4.15 -18.13
N GLY A 393 20.92 3.89 -19.01
CA GLY A 393 21.00 4.50 -20.34
C GLY A 393 20.06 3.90 -21.38
N ALA A 394 19.27 2.88 -21.04
CA ALA A 394 18.32 2.26 -21.97
C ALA A 394 16.95 2.96 -21.91
N ALA A 395 16.20 2.92 -23.01
CA ALA A 395 14.80 3.34 -23.01
C ALA A 395 13.88 2.30 -22.36
N TRP A 396 12.69 2.71 -21.89
CA TRP A 396 11.62 1.77 -21.55
C TRP A 396 11.00 1.18 -22.81
N LEU A 397 10.88 -0.14 -22.88
CA LEU A 397 10.40 -0.89 -24.03
C LEU A 397 9.43 -1.99 -23.58
N LEU A 398 8.16 -1.84 -23.95
CA LEU A 398 7.10 -2.79 -23.64
C LEU A 398 7.45 -4.16 -24.22
N ASN A 399 7.23 -5.20 -23.43
CA ASN A 399 7.55 -6.60 -23.70
C ASN A 399 9.05 -6.93 -23.81
N ALA A 400 9.95 -5.99 -23.48
CA ALA A 400 11.39 -6.20 -23.45
C ALA A 400 11.98 -5.99 -22.05
N ASN A 401 11.78 -4.81 -21.47
CA ASN A 401 12.26 -4.47 -20.12
C ASN A 401 11.15 -3.99 -19.18
N TYR A 402 9.91 -3.90 -19.68
CA TYR A 402 8.74 -3.92 -18.83
C TYR A 402 7.60 -4.67 -19.50
N TYR A 403 6.66 -5.14 -18.70
CA TYR A 403 5.45 -5.82 -19.14
C TYR A 403 4.24 -5.21 -18.44
N ARG A 404 3.07 -5.27 -19.07
CA ARG A 404 1.82 -4.82 -18.47
C ARG A 404 0.71 -5.85 -18.67
N LEU A 405 -0.03 -6.11 -17.61
CA LEU A 405 -1.21 -6.97 -17.60
C LEU A 405 -2.43 -6.10 -17.35
N THR A 406 -3.20 -5.81 -18.39
CA THR A 406 -4.32 -4.87 -18.34
C THR A 406 -5.58 -5.52 -17.75
N THR A 407 -6.22 -4.84 -16.80
CA THR A 407 -7.54 -5.21 -16.28
C THR A 407 -8.61 -4.35 -16.95
N PRO A 408 -9.64 -4.97 -17.57
CA PRO A 408 -10.78 -4.23 -18.13
C PRO A 408 -11.52 -3.40 -17.06
N ILE A 409 -12.14 -2.31 -17.50
CA ILE A 409 -13.15 -1.61 -16.69
C ILE A 409 -14.55 -2.10 -17.07
N ALA A 410 -15.44 -2.15 -16.08
CA ALA A 410 -16.84 -2.53 -16.29
C ALA A 410 -17.74 -1.32 -16.58
N ASP A 411 -17.36 -0.14 -16.09
CA ASP A 411 -18.11 1.10 -16.26
C ASP A 411 -17.16 2.27 -16.49
N ALA A 412 -17.32 2.98 -17.61
CA ALA A 412 -16.50 4.15 -17.93
C ALA A 412 -16.93 5.42 -17.17
N ALA A 413 -18.13 5.44 -16.58
CA ALA A 413 -18.58 6.55 -15.73
C ALA A 413 -18.04 6.47 -14.29
N SER A 414 -17.44 5.34 -13.91
CA SER A 414 -16.91 5.09 -12.58
C SER A 414 -15.39 5.11 -12.59
N ALA A 415 -14.79 5.89 -11.67
CA ALA A 415 -13.34 5.91 -11.48
C ALA A 415 -12.79 4.49 -11.28
N ASN A 416 -11.58 4.24 -11.79
CA ASN A 416 -10.93 2.96 -11.62
C ASN A 416 -9.47 3.13 -11.19
N ALA A 417 -9.00 2.18 -10.40
CA ALA A 417 -7.61 2.02 -10.03
C ALA A 417 -7.39 0.60 -9.53
N LEU A 418 -6.34 -0.05 -10.02
CA LEU A 418 -5.91 -1.33 -9.49
C LEU A 418 -5.10 -1.09 -8.20
N SER A 419 -5.44 -1.80 -7.14
CA SER A 419 -4.73 -1.77 -5.86
C SER A 419 -3.57 -2.78 -5.85
N ALA A 420 -2.62 -2.63 -4.92
CA ALA A 420 -1.47 -3.54 -4.82
C ALA A 420 -1.92 -5.00 -4.66
N PRO A 421 -1.35 -5.94 -5.44
CA PRO A 421 -1.71 -7.35 -5.34
C PRO A 421 -1.12 -7.97 -4.06
N VAL A 422 -1.72 -9.03 -3.54
CA VAL A 422 -1.00 -10.01 -2.72
C VAL A 422 -0.39 -11.07 -3.63
N LEU A 423 0.87 -11.42 -3.38
CA LEU A 423 1.69 -12.26 -4.26
C LEU A 423 1.89 -13.66 -3.67
N VAL A 424 1.82 -14.68 -4.52
CA VAL A 424 2.03 -16.09 -4.17
C VAL A 424 3.19 -16.64 -5.00
N THR A 425 4.18 -17.21 -4.33
CA THR A 425 5.30 -17.88 -4.99
C THR A 425 5.12 -19.38 -5.08
N ASP A 426 5.74 -19.99 -6.08
CA ASP A 426 5.88 -21.43 -6.20
C ASP A 426 7.04 -21.96 -5.32
N ARG A 427 7.29 -23.27 -5.39
CA ARG A 427 8.35 -23.96 -4.64
C ARG A 427 9.77 -23.50 -5.00
N THR A 428 9.95 -22.79 -6.12
CA THR A 428 11.24 -22.23 -6.58
C THR A 428 11.44 -20.77 -6.18
N GLY A 429 10.47 -20.20 -5.46
CA GLY A 429 10.42 -18.79 -5.10
C GLY A 429 10.05 -17.87 -6.28
N SER A 430 9.61 -18.43 -7.40
CA SER A 430 9.09 -17.63 -8.53
C SER A 430 7.65 -17.25 -8.25
N LEU A 431 7.26 -16.03 -8.59
CA LEU A 431 5.87 -15.60 -8.56
C LEU A 431 5.02 -16.54 -9.43
N ARG A 432 3.90 -17.00 -8.86
CA ARG A 432 2.95 -17.91 -9.49
C ARG A 432 1.58 -17.26 -9.63
N TYR A 433 1.05 -16.67 -8.56
CA TYR A 433 -0.23 -15.97 -8.59
C TYR A 433 -0.12 -14.59 -7.95
N GLY A 434 -0.96 -13.66 -8.42
CA GLY A 434 -1.22 -12.40 -7.73
C GLY A 434 -2.73 -12.17 -7.62
N TYR A 435 -3.19 -11.57 -6.52
CA TYR A 435 -4.60 -11.20 -6.34
C TYR A 435 -4.73 -9.72 -5.99
N ALA A 436 -5.52 -8.97 -6.74
CA ALA A 436 -5.68 -7.53 -6.53
C ALA A 436 -7.14 -7.12 -6.66
N GLY A 437 -7.56 -6.17 -5.81
CA GLY A 437 -8.82 -5.47 -5.97
C GLY A 437 -8.70 -4.23 -6.86
N ASP A 438 -9.84 -3.71 -7.33
CA ASP A 438 -9.92 -2.38 -7.94
C ASP A 438 -11.08 -1.53 -7.39
N LEU A 439 -11.10 -0.25 -7.76
CA LEU A 439 -12.16 0.69 -7.35
C LEU A 439 -13.55 0.33 -7.90
N GLN A 440 -13.64 -0.51 -8.93
CA GLN A 440 -14.91 -1.02 -9.43
C GLN A 440 -15.34 -2.32 -8.74
N GLY A 441 -14.66 -2.73 -7.68
CA GLY A 441 -15.00 -3.89 -6.85
C GLY A 441 -14.62 -5.22 -7.46
N ASN A 442 -13.82 -5.25 -8.52
CA ASN A 442 -13.37 -6.50 -9.11
C ASN A 442 -12.20 -7.06 -8.27
N LEU A 443 -12.24 -8.36 -7.98
CA LEU A 443 -11.10 -9.11 -7.47
C LEU A 443 -10.46 -9.89 -8.61
N TRP A 444 -9.29 -9.43 -9.05
CA TRP A 444 -8.52 -10.03 -10.12
C TRP A 444 -7.58 -11.11 -9.58
N ARG A 445 -7.34 -12.14 -10.40
CA ARG A 445 -6.21 -13.06 -10.27
C ARG A 445 -5.29 -12.87 -11.47
N PHE A 446 -3.99 -12.98 -11.24
CA PHE A 446 -2.94 -12.98 -12.26
C PHE A 446 -2.19 -14.31 -12.18
N ASP A 447 -2.11 -15.10 -13.25
CA ASP A 447 -1.34 -16.35 -13.32
C ASP A 447 0.00 -16.13 -14.07
N PHE A 448 1.11 -16.23 -13.33
CA PHE A 448 2.48 -16.10 -13.83
C PHE A 448 3.12 -17.44 -14.17
N GLY A 449 2.33 -18.51 -14.17
CA GLY A 449 2.72 -19.87 -14.52
C GLY A 449 3.16 -20.08 -15.96
N GLY A 450 2.99 -19.08 -16.83
CA GLY A 450 3.53 -19.02 -18.18
C GLY A 450 4.98 -18.51 -18.24
N GLY A 451 5.34 -17.87 -19.35
CA GLY A 451 6.53 -17.04 -19.49
C GLY A 451 6.13 -15.68 -20.06
N ALA A 452 7.07 -14.73 -20.08
CA ALA A 452 6.87 -13.42 -20.67
C ALA A 452 6.35 -13.53 -22.12
N PRO A 453 5.34 -12.73 -22.52
CA PRO A 453 4.75 -11.59 -21.79
C PRO A 453 3.58 -11.97 -20.86
N TRP A 454 3.42 -13.25 -20.50
CA TRP A 454 2.31 -13.79 -19.70
C TRP A 454 0.93 -13.48 -20.30
N ALA A 455 0.81 -13.74 -21.61
CA ALA A 455 -0.45 -13.62 -22.33
C ALA A 455 -1.55 -14.47 -21.67
N GLY A 456 -2.71 -13.87 -21.40
CA GLY A 456 -3.82 -14.55 -20.73
C GLY A 456 -3.66 -14.73 -19.23
N ALA A 457 -2.69 -14.06 -18.59
CA ALA A 457 -2.51 -14.16 -17.14
C ALA A 457 -3.67 -13.55 -16.34
N VAL A 458 -4.41 -12.59 -16.90
CA VAL A 458 -5.48 -11.88 -16.21
C VAL A 458 -6.74 -12.74 -16.18
N GLY A 459 -7.26 -12.98 -14.98
CA GLY A 459 -8.50 -13.71 -14.74
C GLY A 459 -8.32 -14.92 -13.82
N PRO A 460 -9.45 -15.54 -13.47
CA PRO A 460 -9.67 -16.92 -13.87
C PRO A 460 -10.79 -17.06 -14.90
N GLY A 461 -11.67 -16.07 -15.00
CA GLY A 461 -12.89 -16.17 -15.79
C GLY A 461 -12.66 -16.05 -17.30
N VAL A 462 -13.64 -16.54 -18.06
CA VAL A 462 -13.63 -16.48 -19.54
C VAL A 462 -13.41 -15.04 -20.02
N GLY A 463 -12.53 -14.85 -21.01
CA GLY A 463 -12.21 -13.54 -21.56
C GLY A 463 -11.38 -12.66 -20.62
N GLY A 464 -10.78 -13.26 -19.58
CA GLY A 464 -10.03 -12.54 -18.56
C GLY A 464 -10.92 -11.81 -17.57
N ALA A 465 -12.07 -12.40 -17.20
CA ALA A 465 -12.98 -11.88 -16.19
C ALA A 465 -12.44 -12.11 -14.75
N PRO A 466 -12.83 -11.27 -13.77
CA PRO A 466 -12.31 -11.35 -12.40
C PRO A 466 -12.77 -12.64 -11.70
N LEU A 467 -12.09 -13.00 -10.61
CA LEU A 467 -12.45 -14.12 -9.73
C LEU A 467 -13.78 -13.84 -9.00
N PHE A 468 -14.02 -12.58 -8.65
CA PHE A 468 -15.22 -12.13 -7.95
C PHE A 468 -15.47 -10.64 -8.23
N VAL A 469 -16.72 -10.20 -8.09
CA VAL A 469 -17.10 -8.79 -8.12
C VAL A 469 -17.87 -8.45 -6.85
N ALA A 470 -17.26 -7.64 -5.98
CA ALA A 470 -17.88 -7.16 -4.76
C ALA A 470 -19.03 -6.21 -5.06
N ARG A 471 -20.22 -6.60 -4.61
CA ARG A 471 -21.46 -5.82 -4.74
C ARG A 471 -22.23 -5.92 -3.45
N ASP A 472 -22.94 -4.87 -3.06
CA ASP A 472 -23.91 -4.95 -1.98
C ASP A 472 -25.18 -5.72 -2.40
N ASP A 473 -26.14 -5.85 -1.48
CA ASP A 473 -27.41 -6.56 -1.71
C ASP A 473 -28.29 -5.91 -2.79
N SER A 474 -28.08 -4.61 -3.07
CA SER A 474 -28.74 -3.90 -4.17
C SER A 474 -28.06 -4.10 -5.53
N GLY A 475 -26.91 -4.78 -5.55
CA GLY A 475 -26.09 -4.99 -6.74
C GLY A 475 -25.11 -3.85 -7.03
N THR A 476 -25.01 -2.84 -6.16
CA THR A 476 -24.08 -1.71 -6.30
C THR A 476 -22.64 -2.18 -6.05
N ARG A 477 -21.71 -1.84 -6.93
CA ARG A 477 -20.29 -2.21 -6.82
C ARG A 477 -19.64 -1.56 -5.59
N GLN A 478 -18.82 -2.31 -4.89
CA GLN A 478 -18.11 -1.84 -3.69
C GLN A 478 -16.60 -1.75 -3.97
N PRO A 479 -15.98 -0.56 -3.88
CA PRO A 479 -14.55 -0.38 -4.16
C PRO A 479 -13.63 -1.24 -3.29
N ILE A 480 -12.50 -1.72 -3.83
CA ILE A 480 -11.46 -2.43 -3.08
C ILE A 480 -10.13 -1.66 -3.18
N THR A 481 -9.80 -0.92 -2.12
CA THR A 481 -8.62 -0.05 -2.04
C THR A 481 -7.41 -0.67 -1.35
N GLN A 482 -7.63 -1.76 -0.60
CA GLN A 482 -6.58 -2.45 0.15
C GLN A 482 -5.90 -3.56 -0.64
N GLN A 483 -4.67 -3.89 -0.25
CA GLN A 483 -4.03 -5.15 -0.63
C GLN A 483 -4.77 -6.31 0.06
N PRO A 484 -5.24 -7.34 -0.67
CA PRO A 484 -5.90 -8.49 -0.06
C PRO A 484 -4.95 -9.30 0.85
N LEU A 485 -5.52 -10.13 1.72
CA LEU A 485 -4.82 -11.18 2.45
C LEU A 485 -5.06 -12.54 1.81
N LEU A 486 -4.14 -13.46 2.04
CA LEU A 486 -4.26 -14.85 1.58
C LEU A 486 -4.10 -15.82 2.74
N ALA A 487 -4.98 -16.80 2.78
CA ALA A 487 -4.87 -17.99 3.60
C ALA A 487 -5.05 -19.25 2.75
N TYR A 488 -4.57 -20.38 3.24
CA TYR A 488 -4.87 -21.66 2.59
C TYR A 488 -6.33 -22.03 2.82
N ALA A 489 -7.03 -22.40 1.74
CA ALA A 489 -8.38 -22.93 1.83
C ALA A 489 -8.38 -24.41 2.20
N GLU A 490 -9.45 -24.85 2.86
CA GLU A 490 -9.69 -26.28 3.08
C GLU A 490 -9.89 -27.00 1.74
N GLY A 491 -9.30 -28.19 1.59
CA GLY A 491 -9.36 -28.96 0.33
C GLY A 491 -8.44 -28.45 -0.79
N GLY A 492 -7.63 -27.42 -0.55
CA GLY A 492 -6.68 -26.86 -1.52
C GLY A 492 -7.10 -25.50 -2.08
N GLY A 493 -6.15 -24.81 -2.72
CA GLY A 493 -6.31 -23.43 -3.19
C GLY A 493 -6.15 -22.40 -2.06
N TYR A 494 -6.79 -21.24 -2.24
CA TYR A 494 -6.64 -20.09 -1.35
C TYR A 494 -7.98 -19.48 -0.95
N LEU A 495 -8.04 -18.91 0.25
CA LEU A 495 -9.01 -17.89 0.63
C LEU A 495 -8.36 -16.52 0.48
N VAL A 496 -8.99 -15.67 -0.33
CA VAL A 496 -8.59 -14.28 -0.57
C VAL A 496 -9.48 -13.38 0.29
N LEU A 497 -8.91 -12.74 1.31
CA LEU A 497 -9.66 -11.93 2.27
C LEU A 497 -9.44 -10.44 2.02
N PHE A 498 -10.50 -9.65 2.02
CA PHE A 498 -10.44 -8.21 1.80
C PHE A 498 -11.72 -7.54 2.29
N GLY A 499 -11.60 -6.29 2.70
CA GLY A 499 -12.74 -5.41 2.95
C GLY A 499 -12.94 -4.40 1.83
N THR A 500 -14.12 -3.77 1.83
CA THR A 500 -14.51 -2.80 0.81
C THR A 500 -14.64 -1.37 1.35
N GLY A 501 -14.49 -0.43 0.43
CA GLY A 501 -14.63 1.01 0.60
C GLY A 501 -13.45 1.78 0.05
N LYS A 502 -13.57 3.11 0.09
CA LYS A 502 -12.49 4.05 -0.25
C LYS A 502 -12.46 5.23 0.71
N LEU A 503 -11.28 5.80 0.90
CA LEU A 503 -11.05 7.08 1.57
C LEU A 503 -9.86 7.75 0.87
N LEU A 504 -10.14 8.32 -0.30
CA LEU A 504 -9.13 8.88 -1.19
C LEU A 504 -9.35 10.38 -1.42
N GLU A 505 -10.57 10.87 -1.23
CA GLU A 505 -10.98 12.25 -1.51
C GLU A 505 -11.77 12.82 -0.32
N LYS A 506 -11.86 14.15 -0.21
CA LYS A 506 -12.68 14.79 0.85
C LYS A 506 -14.15 14.38 0.79
N ALA A 507 -14.67 14.14 -0.41
CA ALA A 507 -16.05 13.69 -0.63
C ALA A 507 -16.37 12.36 0.08
N ASP A 508 -15.37 11.51 0.30
CA ASP A 508 -15.53 10.20 0.95
C ASP A 508 -15.91 10.30 2.43
N ARG A 509 -15.67 11.45 3.06
CA ARG A 509 -16.03 11.72 4.46
C ARG A 509 -17.48 12.14 4.64
N THR A 510 -18.17 12.50 3.54
CA THR A 510 -19.51 13.06 3.61
C THR A 510 -20.56 11.94 3.55
N SER A 511 -21.66 12.12 4.28
CA SER A 511 -22.75 11.15 4.31
C SER A 511 -23.40 10.88 2.94
N ALA A 512 -23.26 11.81 2.00
CA ALA A 512 -23.72 11.64 0.62
C ALA A 512 -22.97 10.52 -0.13
N GLY A 513 -21.73 10.22 0.28
CA GLY A 513 -20.90 9.15 -0.28
C GLY A 513 -20.99 7.82 0.49
N PHE A 514 -21.81 7.74 1.54
CA PHE A 514 -21.93 6.53 2.34
C PHE A 514 -22.75 5.48 1.59
N SER A 515 -22.31 4.24 1.68
CA SER A 515 -22.90 3.09 1.01
C SER A 515 -22.64 1.83 1.84
N PRO A 516 -23.43 0.75 1.65
CA PRO A 516 -23.15 -0.52 2.29
C PRO A 516 -21.73 -1.00 1.94
N GLN A 517 -20.96 -1.39 2.95
CA GLN A 517 -19.60 -1.92 2.83
C GLN A 517 -19.49 -3.24 3.60
N SER A 518 -18.50 -4.05 3.22
CA SER A 518 -18.45 -5.45 3.65
C SER A 518 -17.02 -5.94 3.76
N TYR A 519 -16.85 -7.04 4.49
CA TYR A 519 -15.62 -7.83 4.50
C TYR A 519 -15.91 -9.21 3.91
N TYR A 520 -15.01 -9.68 3.06
CA TYR A 520 -15.15 -10.92 2.29
C TYR A 520 -13.96 -11.84 2.52
N ALA A 521 -14.22 -13.15 2.43
CA ALA A 521 -13.23 -14.17 2.14
C ALA A 521 -13.72 -14.98 0.94
N ILE A 522 -12.98 -14.94 -0.17
CA ILE A 522 -13.35 -15.57 -1.44
C ILE A 522 -12.43 -16.74 -1.71
N ARG A 523 -13.00 -17.92 -1.97
CA ARG A 523 -12.25 -19.13 -2.31
C ARG A 523 -11.85 -19.12 -3.77
N ASP A 524 -10.56 -19.28 -4.03
CA ASP A 524 -10.02 -19.70 -5.32
C ASP A 524 -9.54 -21.15 -5.20
N SER A 525 -10.28 -22.08 -5.81
CA SER A 525 -9.96 -23.52 -5.76
C SER A 525 -8.77 -23.90 -6.65
N LEU A 526 -8.34 -23.01 -7.56
CA LEU A 526 -7.30 -23.26 -8.57
C LEU A 526 -7.59 -24.43 -9.52
N LEU A 527 -8.85 -24.88 -9.60
CA LEU A 527 -9.26 -25.95 -10.51
C LEU A 527 -9.21 -25.47 -11.97
N ASP A 528 -9.15 -26.44 -12.89
CA ASP A 528 -9.29 -26.24 -14.33
C ASP A 528 -10.47 -27.11 -14.83
N PRO A 529 -11.57 -26.51 -15.34
CA PRO A 529 -11.79 -25.08 -15.53
C PRO A 529 -11.90 -24.29 -14.22
N ALA A 530 -11.55 -23.01 -14.28
CA ALA A 530 -11.55 -22.14 -13.11
C ALA A 530 -12.95 -21.88 -12.55
N GLU A 531 -13.05 -21.94 -11.22
CA GLU A 531 -14.29 -21.72 -10.49
C GLU A 531 -14.43 -20.25 -10.08
N VAL A 532 -15.16 -19.47 -10.88
CA VAL A 532 -15.47 -18.06 -10.57
C VAL A 532 -16.60 -17.99 -9.54
N VAL A 533 -16.53 -16.99 -8.65
CA VAL A 533 -17.63 -16.64 -7.73
C VAL A 533 -18.47 -15.56 -8.39
N THR A 534 -19.69 -15.91 -8.79
CA THR A 534 -20.56 -15.04 -9.60
C THR A 534 -21.48 -14.16 -8.76
N SER A 535 -21.73 -14.54 -7.50
CA SER A 535 -22.67 -13.85 -6.61
C SER A 535 -22.37 -14.14 -5.14
N ARG A 536 -22.77 -13.22 -4.26
CA ARG A 536 -22.78 -13.41 -2.80
C ARG A 536 -23.63 -14.60 -2.35
N SER A 537 -24.62 -15.04 -3.13
CA SER A 537 -25.42 -16.21 -2.82
C SER A 537 -24.62 -17.52 -2.81
N GLN A 538 -23.41 -17.53 -3.37
CA GLN A 538 -22.46 -18.66 -3.29
C GLN A 538 -21.54 -18.59 -2.07
N LEU A 539 -21.67 -17.54 -1.26
CA LEU A 539 -20.90 -17.30 -0.05
C LEU A 539 -21.78 -17.51 1.18
N THR A 540 -21.18 -17.90 2.29
CA THR A 540 -21.90 -17.99 3.56
C THR A 540 -21.95 -16.63 4.25
N GLN A 541 -23.16 -16.09 4.45
CA GLN A 541 -23.35 -14.82 5.15
C GLN A 541 -23.03 -14.91 6.65
N ARG A 542 -22.45 -13.83 7.18
CA ARG A 542 -22.28 -13.54 8.60
C ARG A 542 -23.02 -12.26 8.92
N VAL A 543 -23.76 -12.29 10.03
CA VAL A 543 -24.67 -11.21 10.41
C VAL A 543 -24.22 -10.63 11.74
N LEU A 544 -23.86 -9.35 11.69
CA LEU A 544 -23.63 -8.54 12.89
C LEU A 544 -24.98 -8.20 13.53
N LEU A 545 -25.07 -8.42 14.83
CA LEU A 545 -26.24 -8.09 15.64
C LEU A 545 -25.84 -6.94 16.58
N ASP A 546 -26.62 -5.86 16.50
CA ASP A 546 -26.49 -4.74 17.41
C ASP A 546 -26.95 -5.15 18.81
N ASN A 547 -26.08 -4.94 19.80
CA ASN A 547 -26.39 -5.17 21.21
C ASN A 547 -26.85 -3.84 21.85
N GLY A 548 -27.83 -3.15 21.25
CA GLY A 548 -28.39 -1.90 21.76
C GLY A 548 -27.44 -0.70 21.74
N GLY A 549 -26.54 -0.63 20.75
CA GLY A 549 -25.57 0.47 20.58
C GLY A 549 -24.29 0.33 21.40
N THR A 550 -24.17 -0.73 22.21
CA THR A 550 -22.93 -1.04 22.95
C THR A 550 -22.06 -2.05 22.19
N ALA A 551 -20.83 -1.63 21.86
CA ALA A 551 -19.77 -2.53 21.39
C ALA A 551 -19.22 -3.37 22.57
N PRO A 552 -18.73 -4.60 22.34
CA PRO A 552 -18.63 -5.29 21.05
C PRO A 552 -19.97 -5.83 20.54
N PHE A 553 -20.06 -6.02 19.21
CA PHE A 553 -21.20 -6.66 18.55
C PHE A 553 -21.23 -8.16 18.77
N SER A 554 -22.42 -8.75 18.62
CA SER A 554 -22.57 -10.19 18.49
C SER A 554 -22.50 -10.58 17.01
N LEU A 555 -21.86 -11.71 16.69
CA LEU A 555 -21.80 -12.25 15.33
C LEU A 555 -22.53 -13.59 15.25
N SER A 556 -23.41 -13.72 14.25
CA SER A 556 -24.16 -14.94 13.96
C SER A 556 -23.99 -15.37 12.51
N GLY A 557 -24.29 -16.63 12.22
CA GLY A 557 -24.22 -17.18 10.88
C GLY A 557 -24.44 -18.69 10.89
N ALA A 558 -24.96 -19.21 9.78
CA ALA A 558 -25.08 -20.66 9.58
C ALA A 558 -23.70 -21.33 9.52
N LYS A 559 -23.66 -22.64 9.79
CA LYS A 559 -22.47 -23.44 9.50
C LYS A 559 -22.10 -23.27 8.02
N MET A 560 -20.80 -23.19 7.72
CA MET A 560 -20.35 -23.13 6.34
C MET A 560 -20.65 -24.47 5.65
N GLU A 561 -21.39 -24.41 4.55
CA GLU A 561 -21.66 -25.56 3.69
C GLU A 561 -20.40 -25.99 2.93
N PHE A 562 -20.33 -27.26 2.57
CA PHE A 562 -19.13 -27.85 1.93
C PHE A 562 -18.79 -27.22 0.57
N ASP A 563 -19.80 -26.84 -0.19
CA ASP A 563 -19.71 -26.20 -1.51
C ASP A 563 -19.64 -24.67 -1.43
N SER A 564 -19.63 -24.09 -0.23
CA SER A 564 -19.48 -22.66 -0.06
C SER A 564 -18.18 -22.16 -0.66
N LYS A 565 -18.26 -21.06 -1.41
CA LYS A 565 -17.11 -20.40 -2.04
C LYS A 565 -16.48 -19.35 -1.15
N GLY A 566 -16.79 -19.37 0.15
CA GLY A 566 -16.23 -18.46 1.14
C GLY A 566 -17.31 -17.82 2.02
N TRP A 567 -17.02 -16.66 2.59
CA TRP A 567 -17.95 -15.98 3.49
C TRP A 567 -17.87 -14.47 3.35
N TYR A 568 -18.90 -13.77 3.82
CA TYR A 568 -18.88 -12.31 3.92
C TYR A 568 -19.62 -11.83 5.17
N VAL A 569 -19.28 -10.64 5.63
CA VAL A 569 -20.00 -9.88 6.67
C VAL A 569 -20.24 -8.46 6.16
N ASP A 570 -21.48 -8.00 6.25
CA ASP A 570 -21.81 -6.60 5.98
C ASP A 570 -21.60 -5.76 7.25
N PHE A 571 -21.01 -4.58 7.09
CA PHE A 571 -20.85 -3.64 8.20
C PHE A 571 -22.20 -3.02 8.56
N LEU A 572 -22.47 -2.96 9.86
CA LEU A 572 -23.78 -2.59 10.37
C LEU A 572 -24.10 -1.12 10.05
N GLN A 573 -25.17 -0.89 9.28
CA GLN A 573 -25.63 0.46 8.89
C GLN A 573 -24.54 1.31 8.22
N ALA A 574 -23.67 0.71 7.41
CA ALA A 574 -22.59 1.42 6.73
C ALA A 574 -23.09 2.54 5.79
N GLU A 575 -24.30 2.42 5.25
CA GLU A 575 -24.99 3.48 4.50
C GLU A 575 -25.31 4.72 5.35
N ARG A 576 -25.32 4.59 6.68
CA ARG A 576 -25.55 5.70 7.64
C ARG A 576 -24.28 6.14 8.35
N THR A 577 -23.45 5.17 8.73
CA THR A 577 -22.23 5.41 9.52
C THR A 577 -21.01 5.65 8.66
N GLY A 578 -21.05 5.27 7.38
CA GLY A 578 -19.91 5.32 6.48
C GLY A 578 -18.83 4.28 6.79
N GLU A 579 -19.09 3.30 7.66
CA GLU A 579 -18.11 2.28 8.07
C GLU A 579 -17.53 1.54 6.85
N ARG A 580 -16.21 1.42 6.78
CA ARG A 580 -15.50 0.79 5.65
C ARG A 580 -14.16 0.18 6.05
N SER A 581 -13.66 -0.75 5.25
CA SER A 581 -12.34 -1.36 5.45
C SER A 581 -11.45 -1.04 4.25
N ILE A 582 -10.48 -0.15 4.48
CA ILE A 582 -9.61 0.44 3.43
C ILE A 582 -8.14 0.03 3.58
N ASP A 583 -7.79 -0.60 4.70
CA ASP A 583 -6.44 -1.06 5.02
C ASP A 583 -6.43 -2.58 5.24
N ARG A 584 -5.30 -3.20 4.90
CA ARG A 584 -5.14 -4.66 5.02
C ARG A 584 -5.17 -5.10 6.49
N GLY A 585 -5.71 -6.28 6.76
CA GLY A 585 -5.65 -6.89 8.09
C GLY A 585 -4.32 -7.59 8.41
N VAL A 586 -4.33 -8.38 9.48
CA VAL A 586 -3.24 -9.27 9.90
C VAL A 586 -3.80 -10.68 10.11
N LEU A 587 -3.07 -11.71 9.70
CA LEU A 587 -3.42 -13.10 9.98
C LEU A 587 -2.57 -13.64 11.15
N ALA A 588 -3.22 -14.20 12.17
CA ALA A 588 -2.53 -14.89 13.27
C ALA A 588 -3.45 -15.91 13.94
N GLY A 589 -2.92 -17.07 14.36
CA GLY A 589 -3.69 -18.04 15.14
C GLY A 589 -4.88 -18.70 14.42
N GLY A 590 -4.99 -18.57 13.09
CA GLY A 590 -6.18 -18.99 12.35
C GLY A 590 -7.26 -17.91 12.27
N GLU A 591 -6.96 -16.69 12.71
CA GLU A 591 -7.83 -15.52 12.67
C GLU A 591 -7.33 -14.45 11.70
N VAL A 592 -8.28 -13.66 11.22
CA VAL A 592 -8.06 -12.39 10.55
C VAL A 592 -8.43 -11.26 11.49
N PHE A 593 -7.48 -10.36 11.71
CA PHE A 593 -7.63 -9.14 12.47
C PHE A 593 -7.68 -7.96 11.50
N PHE A 594 -8.70 -7.13 11.57
CA PHE A 594 -8.78 -5.94 10.72
C PHE A 594 -9.47 -4.80 11.45
N ASN A 595 -9.10 -3.57 11.06
CA ASN A 595 -9.74 -2.36 11.51
C ASN A 595 -10.61 -1.79 10.39
N THR A 596 -11.80 -1.33 10.74
CA THR A 596 -12.64 -0.48 9.89
C THR A 596 -12.53 0.96 10.34
N LEU A 597 -12.70 1.87 9.38
CA LEU A 597 -12.78 3.30 9.60
C LEU A 597 -14.24 3.71 9.70
N LEU A 598 -14.55 4.53 10.71
CA LEU A 598 -15.83 5.21 10.85
C LEU A 598 -15.59 6.73 10.69
N PRO A 599 -16.06 7.32 9.58
CA PRO A 599 -16.13 8.78 9.49
C PRO A 599 -17.01 9.32 10.62
N ALA A 600 -16.66 10.51 11.13
CA ALA A 600 -17.53 11.20 12.06
C ALA A 600 -18.76 11.79 11.34
N SER A 601 -19.80 12.12 12.11
CA SER A 601 -21.00 12.77 11.56
C SER A 601 -20.70 14.17 11.03
N ASP A 602 -19.80 14.90 11.69
CA ASP A 602 -19.18 16.08 11.15
C ASP A 602 -17.95 15.65 10.33
N PRO A 603 -17.87 15.96 9.02
CA PRO A 603 -16.68 15.68 8.21
C PRO A 603 -15.42 16.35 8.74
N CYS A 604 -15.52 17.32 9.64
CA CYS A 604 -14.41 17.97 10.31
C CYS A 604 -14.00 17.37 11.65
N ASP A 605 -14.70 16.35 12.13
CA ASP A 605 -14.27 15.58 13.31
C ASP A 605 -13.34 14.43 12.91
N LYS A 606 -12.53 13.99 13.87
CA LYS A 606 -11.60 12.85 13.71
C LYS A 606 -12.36 11.55 13.45
N ALA A 607 -11.84 10.72 12.55
CA ALA A 607 -12.37 9.39 12.29
C ALA A 607 -12.05 8.41 13.43
N ARG A 608 -13.01 7.55 13.76
CA ARG A 608 -12.88 6.49 14.76
C ARG A 608 -12.52 5.17 14.10
N GLY A 609 -11.96 4.26 14.89
CA GLY A 609 -11.64 2.90 14.45
C GLY A 609 -12.58 1.87 15.04
N ARG A 610 -12.73 0.74 14.38
CA ARG A 610 -13.39 -0.43 14.96
C ARG A 610 -12.67 -1.72 14.56
N THR A 611 -12.39 -2.57 15.53
CA THR A 611 -11.57 -3.76 15.36
C THR A 611 -12.41 -5.03 15.34
N TYR A 612 -12.05 -5.95 14.46
CA TYR A 612 -12.65 -7.27 14.31
C TYR A 612 -11.57 -8.35 14.36
N ALA A 613 -11.88 -9.48 14.99
CA ALA A 613 -11.10 -10.70 15.01
C ALA A 613 -12.03 -11.87 14.66
N LEU A 614 -11.88 -12.43 13.46
CA LEU A 614 -12.75 -13.48 12.93
C LEU A 614 -11.93 -14.71 12.54
N ASN A 615 -12.50 -15.91 12.69
CA ASN A 615 -11.89 -17.11 12.14
C ASN A 615 -11.74 -16.98 10.61
N VAL A 616 -10.55 -17.24 10.08
CA VAL A 616 -10.23 -17.07 8.65
C VAL A 616 -11.09 -17.96 7.75
N LEU A 617 -11.33 -19.20 8.15
CA LEU A 617 -12.03 -20.19 7.35
C LEU A 617 -13.55 -19.98 7.41
N THR A 618 -14.07 -19.71 8.61
CA THR A 618 -15.52 -19.70 8.83
C THR A 618 -16.12 -18.30 8.85
N GLY A 619 -15.34 -17.25 9.17
CA GLY A 619 -15.86 -15.91 9.42
C GLY A 619 -16.68 -15.80 10.71
N LEU A 620 -16.62 -16.78 11.62
CA LEU A 620 -17.32 -16.77 12.91
C LEU A 620 -16.40 -16.32 14.06
N ALA A 621 -17.02 -15.86 15.15
CA ALA A 621 -16.35 -15.40 16.37
C ALA A 621 -16.45 -16.38 17.57
N LYS A 622 -17.18 -17.50 17.38
CA LYS A 622 -17.54 -18.46 18.45
C LYS A 622 -16.52 -19.58 18.68
N ASP A 623 -15.49 -19.69 17.84
CA ASP A 623 -14.47 -20.73 18.01
C ASP A 623 -13.55 -20.41 19.20
N SER A 624 -12.97 -21.44 19.80
CA SER A 624 -12.07 -21.33 20.97
C SER A 624 -10.74 -20.63 20.67
N ALA A 625 -10.43 -20.43 19.38
CA ALA A 625 -9.25 -19.71 18.93
C ALA A 625 -9.41 -18.18 19.06
N VAL A 626 -10.62 -17.64 18.89
CA VAL A 626 -10.86 -16.20 18.62
C VAL A 626 -10.41 -15.29 19.77
N ALA A 627 -9.71 -14.20 19.42
CA ALA A 627 -9.24 -13.21 20.36
C ALA A 627 -10.35 -12.59 21.23
N ARG A 628 -10.05 -12.41 22.52
CA ARG A 628 -11.04 -12.00 23.55
C ARG A 628 -10.63 -10.71 24.26
N LEU A 629 -11.64 -9.93 24.67
CA LEU A 629 -11.47 -8.76 25.52
C LEU A 629 -10.83 -9.13 26.89
N PRO A 630 -10.05 -8.24 27.51
CA PRO A 630 -9.42 -8.51 28.80
C PRO A 630 -10.43 -8.32 29.96
N THR A 631 -11.07 -9.41 30.41
CA THR A 631 -11.98 -9.44 31.57
C THR A 631 -11.84 -10.75 32.37
N PRO A 632 -12.34 -10.83 33.62
CA PRO A 632 -12.29 -12.08 34.39
C PRO A 632 -12.96 -13.27 33.64
N PRO A 633 -12.56 -14.52 33.93
CA PRO A 633 -12.77 -15.70 33.06
C PRO A 633 -14.21 -16.06 32.70
N SER A 634 -15.20 -15.46 33.36
CA SER A 634 -16.63 -15.75 33.17
C SER A 634 -17.33 -14.85 32.13
N THR A 635 -16.66 -13.85 31.55
CA THR A 635 -17.25 -12.89 30.59
C THR A 635 -16.36 -12.57 29.38
N GLU A 636 -15.48 -13.50 28.97
CA GLU A 636 -14.63 -13.32 27.77
C GLU A 636 -15.49 -13.22 26.49
N GLN A 637 -15.60 -12.02 25.92
CA GLN A 637 -16.30 -11.76 24.66
C GLN A 637 -15.31 -11.65 23.48
N PRO A 638 -15.66 -12.13 22.28
CA PRO A 638 -14.84 -11.94 21.08
C PRO A 638 -14.69 -10.45 20.73
N ILE A 639 -13.55 -10.09 20.13
CA ILE A 639 -13.37 -8.78 19.51
C ILE A 639 -14.15 -8.73 18.19
N VAL A 640 -15.43 -8.38 18.24
CA VAL A 640 -16.26 -8.12 17.05
C VAL A 640 -16.78 -6.71 17.15
N GLY A 641 -16.30 -5.83 16.29
CA GLY A 641 -16.79 -4.46 16.26
C GLY A 641 -16.39 -3.63 17.49
N GLN A 642 -15.23 -3.91 18.10
CA GLN A 642 -14.74 -3.15 19.25
C GLN A 642 -14.30 -1.75 18.80
N VAL A 643 -14.94 -0.70 19.30
CA VAL A 643 -14.66 0.67 18.90
C VAL A 643 -13.42 1.22 19.61
N SER A 644 -12.63 2.02 18.88
CA SER A 644 -11.52 2.84 19.35
C SER A 644 -11.76 4.29 18.95
N ASP A 645 -11.35 5.24 19.79
CA ASP A 645 -11.55 6.67 19.51
C ASP A 645 -10.67 7.18 18.36
N ASP A 646 -9.58 6.47 18.07
CA ASP A 646 -8.69 6.75 16.97
C ASP A 646 -8.73 5.64 15.93
N TYR A 647 -8.83 6.01 14.66
CA TYR A 647 -8.57 5.06 13.58
C TYR A 647 -7.07 4.72 13.50
N ARG A 648 -6.77 3.43 13.37
CA ARG A 648 -5.45 2.91 13.00
C ARG A 648 -5.63 1.95 11.84
N ALA A 649 -4.79 2.10 10.81
CA ALA A 649 -4.83 1.28 9.60
C ALA A 649 -4.84 -0.23 9.89
N MET A 650 -3.93 -0.68 10.76
CA MET A 650 -3.76 -2.10 11.07
C MET A 650 -3.75 -2.34 12.59
N PRO A 651 -4.43 -3.41 13.09
CA PRO A 651 -4.27 -3.84 14.47
C PRO A 651 -2.86 -4.38 14.69
N SER A 652 -2.28 -4.06 15.86
CA SER A 652 -0.96 -4.51 16.28
C SER A 652 -1.06 -5.80 17.10
N LEU A 653 -0.23 -6.79 16.79
CA LEU A 653 -0.11 -8.03 17.56
C LEU A 653 1.22 -8.05 18.32
N LEU A 654 1.18 -7.69 19.60
CA LEU A 654 2.37 -7.53 20.45
C LEU A 654 2.59 -8.72 21.37
N PRO A 655 3.81 -9.28 21.47
CA PRO A 655 4.09 -10.42 22.33
C PRO A 655 3.97 -10.04 23.80
N ILE A 656 3.18 -10.81 24.54
CA ILE A 656 3.07 -10.72 26.00
C ILE A 656 3.92 -11.81 26.64
N ALA A 657 3.72 -13.05 26.21
CA ALA A 657 4.38 -14.21 26.78
C ALA A 657 4.61 -15.27 25.70
N SER A 658 5.63 -16.11 25.91
CA SER A 658 5.88 -17.28 25.09
C SER A 658 6.36 -18.44 25.95
N SER A 659 5.85 -19.64 25.70
CA SER A 659 6.30 -20.87 26.36
C SER A 659 6.37 -22.01 25.35
N GLN A 660 7.27 -22.96 25.58
CA GLN A 660 7.37 -24.17 24.77
C GLN A 660 6.69 -25.32 25.52
N THR A 661 5.84 -26.07 24.82
CA THR A 661 5.23 -27.27 25.39
C THR A 661 6.27 -28.39 25.53
N PRO A 662 6.08 -29.32 26.48
CA PRO A 662 6.76 -30.61 26.43
C PRO A 662 6.54 -31.32 25.09
N ARG A 663 7.41 -32.30 24.79
CA ARG A 663 7.20 -33.19 23.64
C ARG A 663 5.96 -34.03 23.87
N ASP A 664 5.04 -34.02 22.91
CA ASP A 664 3.91 -34.95 22.89
C ASP A 664 4.39 -36.39 22.56
N PRO A 665 3.50 -37.41 22.62
CA PRO A 665 3.87 -38.79 22.29
C PRO A 665 4.41 -39.01 20.87
N THR A 666 4.14 -38.10 19.94
CA THR A 666 4.70 -38.12 18.56
C THR A 666 6.03 -37.39 18.45
N GLY A 667 6.48 -36.74 19.53
CA GLY A 667 7.70 -35.95 19.62
C GLY A 667 7.51 -34.48 19.24
N ARG A 668 6.27 -34.03 18.99
CA ARG A 668 5.98 -32.64 18.63
C ARG A 668 6.14 -31.74 19.83
N THR A 669 6.73 -30.57 19.61
CA THR A 669 6.65 -29.46 20.56
C THR A 669 5.94 -28.29 19.90
N TYR A 670 5.27 -27.48 20.71
CA TYR A 670 4.62 -26.26 20.26
C TYR A 670 5.21 -25.08 21.03
N LEU A 671 5.48 -23.98 20.34
CA LEU A 671 5.68 -22.68 20.92
C LEU A 671 4.31 -22.01 21.06
N LEU A 672 3.84 -21.91 22.29
CA LEU A 672 2.63 -21.17 22.64
C LEU A 672 3.02 -19.71 22.84
N LYS A 673 2.38 -18.82 22.09
CA LYS A 673 2.54 -17.37 22.19
C LYS A 673 1.23 -16.75 22.65
N GLU A 674 1.30 -15.86 23.62
CA GLU A 674 0.20 -14.96 23.97
C GLU A 674 0.52 -13.60 23.39
N LEU A 675 -0.38 -13.10 22.55
CA LEU A 675 -0.25 -11.82 21.86
C LEU A 675 -1.36 -10.87 22.33
N ALA A 676 -1.00 -9.63 22.64
CA ALA A 676 -1.95 -8.53 22.80
C ALA A 676 -2.40 -8.07 21.41
N VAL A 677 -3.71 -7.95 21.23
CA VAL A 677 -4.31 -7.20 20.12
C VAL A 677 -4.44 -5.76 20.59
N ALA A 678 -3.71 -4.85 19.96
CA ALA A 678 -3.64 -3.46 20.41
C ALA A 678 -3.65 -2.47 19.24
N ASN A 679 -4.04 -1.24 19.54
CA ASN A 679 -3.80 -0.07 18.69
C ASN A 679 -2.73 0.78 19.39
N VAL A 680 -1.56 0.95 18.76
CA VAL A 680 -0.39 1.64 19.34
C VAL A 680 -0.18 2.98 18.64
N SER A 681 0.22 3.99 19.42
CA SER A 681 0.60 5.33 18.95
C SER A 681 1.75 5.90 19.81
N PRO A 682 2.31 7.07 19.45
CA PRO A 682 3.24 7.79 20.33
C PRO A 682 2.65 8.18 21.68
N HIS A 683 1.33 8.39 21.73
CA HIS A 683 0.63 8.85 22.93
C HIS A 683 0.22 7.71 23.86
N GLY A 684 0.48 6.45 23.48
CA GLY A 684 0.19 5.27 24.30
C GLY A 684 -0.32 4.09 23.47
N SER A 685 -0.96 3.14 24.14
CA SER A 685 -1.56 1.98 23.50
C SER A 685 -2.94 1.69 24.06
N VAL A 686 -3.87 1.30 23.20
CA VAL A 686 -5.15 0.70 23.60
C VAL A 686 -5.07 -0.80 23.37
N VAL A 687 -4.95 -1.59 24.45
CA VAL A 687 -5.00 -3.05 24.37
C VAL A 687 -6.46 -3.48 24.34
N LEU A 688 -6.88 -4.01 23.19
CA LEU A 688 -8.25 -4.42 22.92
C LEU A 688 -8.53 -5.83 23.42
N GLY A 689 -7.51 -6.69 23.45
CA GLY A 689 -7.66 -8.06 23.92
C GLY A 689 -6.44 -8.91 23.65
N ARG A 690 -6.64 -10.23 23.68
CA ARG A 690 -5.53 -11.20 23.58
C ARG A 690 -5.90 -12.38 22.70
N VAL A 691 -4.88 -12.92 22.03
CA VAL A 691 -4.98 -14.16 21.26
C VAL A 691 -3.86 -15.11 21.65
N LYS A 692 -4.18 -16.40 21.75
CA LYS A 692 -3.19 -17.46 21.97
C LYS A 692 -2.90 -18.14 20.65
N VAL A 693 -1.63 -18.12 20.25
CA VAL A 693 -1.15 -18.72 19.01
C VAL A 693 -0.26 -19.90 19.35
N ALA A 694 -0.60 -21.08 18.86
CA ALA A 694 0.28 -22.25 18.91
C ALA A 694 1.01 -22.39 17.58
N GLN A 695 2.34 -22.34 17.61
CA GLN A 695 3.18 -22.61 16.45
C GLN A 695 3.97 -23.88 16.70
N ARG A 696 4.08 -24.75 15.71
CA ARG A 696 4.93 -25.93 15.84
C ARG A 696 6.39 -25.52 16.00
N ALA A 697 7.08 -26.13 16.96
CA ALA A 697 8.47 -25.86 17.28
C ALA A 697 9.30 -27.15 17.26
N GLY A 698 10.60 -27.03 17.02
CA GLY A 698 11.55 -28.16 16.98
C GLY A 698 11.69 -28.83 15.60
N ARG A 699 12.57 -29.83 15.53
CA ARG A 699 12.83 -30.61 14.29
C ARG A 699 11.73 -31.65 14.07
N LEU A 700 11.40 -31.88 12.80
CA LEU A 700 10.60 -33.03 12.38
C LEU A 700 11.28 -34.34 12.82
N SER A 701 10.59 -35.11 13.65
CA SER A 701 10.93 -36.47 14.06
C SER A 701 10.53 -37.47 12.97
N TRP A 702 11.32 -38.53 12.78
CA TRP A 702 10.98 -39.63 11.88
C TRP A 702 9.62 -40.28 12.20
N ARG A 703 9.17 -40.20 13.46
CA ARG A 703 7.87 -40.72 13.93
C ARG A 703 6.68 -39.89 13.44
N GLU A 704 6.92 -38.71 12.86
CA GLU A 704 5.88 -37.82 12.35
C GLU A 704 5.66 -37.97 10.83
N VAL A 705 6.51 -38.73 10.13
CA VAL A 705 6.34 -39.06 8.72
C VAL A 705 5.57 -40.37 8.62
N GLY A 706 4.24 -40.28 8.66
CA GLY A 706 3.34 -41.45 8.69
C GLY A 706 3.51 -42.43 7.50
N ASN A 707 4.13 -41.97 6.42
CA ASN A 707 4.40 -42.73 5.20
C ASN A 707 5.90 -42.83 4.88
N TRP A 708 6.80 -42.72 5.87
CA TRP A 708 8.26 -42.76 5.67
C TRP A 708 8.72 -43.97 4.84
N ARG A 709 8.16 -45.16 5.09
CA ARG A 709 8.47 -46.36 4.30
C ARG A 709 8.12 -46.19 2.81
N GLN A 710 6.97 -45.60 2.51
CA GLN A 710 6.52 -45.36 1.13
C GLN A 710 7.36 -44.26 0.45
N LEU A 711 7.71 -43.20 1.18
CA LEU A 711 8.57 -42.12 0.68
C LEU A 711 10.02 -42.58 0.48
N HIS A 712 10.54 -43.46 1.34
CA HIS A 712 11.89 -44.00 1.22
C HIS A 712 12.00 -45.02 0.06
N GLU A 713 10.96 -45.82 -0.18
CA GLU A 713 10.93 -46.74 -1.33
C GLU A 713 10.69 -46.03 -2.66
N ALA A 714 9.96 -44.91 -2.70
CA ALA A 714 9.78 -44.11 -3.92
C ALA A 714 11.03 -43.32 -4.36
N VAL A 715 12.08 -43.28 -3.52
CA VAL A 715 13.34 -42.56 -3.77
C VAL A 715 14.49 -43.52 -4.12
N LYS A 716 14.29 -44.82 -3.97
CA LYS A 716 15.15 -45.85 -4.60
C LYS A 716 14.67 -46.09 -6.03
#